data_AF-D8FVE2-F1
#
_entry.id   AF-D8FVE2-F1
#
_cell.length_a   1.000
_cell.length_b   1.000
_cell.length_c   1.000
_cell.angle_alpha   90.00
_cell.angle_beta   90.00
_cell.angle_gamma   90.00
#
_symmetry.space_group_name_H-M   'P 1'
#
loop_
_entity.id
_entity.type
_entity.pdbx_description
1 polymer ?
#
loop_
_entity_poly.entity_id
_entity_poly.type
_entity_poly.pdbx_seq_one_letter_code
_entity_poly.pdbx_strand_id
1 'polypeptide(L)'
;MNTQDIPLNSVHTTNFPNILTQLGISLVVSTYQAGKLIVLRADNNNTINTHFRTFDRPMGLAVDREKLAIGTAYQIIELRNVPAVAPKLEPVGKHDACYLPRRTHITGDIDIHEMAYANDELWFINTRFSCLCTLDQTHSFVPRWRPHFINAYDLSDRCHLNGLSIRNDRPQYITALGETNEAAGWRKNKANGGILIDISSNEIICRGLSMPHSPRWYREELWVLESGNGSLAKVDLSSGNLTTVAQVPGFTRGLAFWENLAFIGLSQIRETAVFSGLPITKSLTERICGVWVVNIDTGEIIAFLRFESGVQEIFAIGIIPGFLFPEVINWDEQLLGTTYILPDEALQEVELTEKILQPEDAEYLLNLGNDAYNQGNLEAAMQQYQKCLELKPDYLMARYNLGVVYLEQEQWEEAIIELEQVITIDPNHAEAYNNLGIISQHEHRLNEAIEYYQKAIAIRYQFPDAHFNLGMALLQMGEYTQGFAESEWRWQTNNFTPFICPQPLWDGSDLSGQTILIHTEQGSGDAIQFIRYIPLVAESSCRIILVCIPDLMPLFATIPHIDKIIPPGDIATSEFDVYAPLMSLPHILGTTLDTIPAQIPYLEAREQNVVFPILHSSESKKLKVGIVWCGSPTHKNDRNRSCKLDDFAPILNIKDVDFFSLQKVTKPTDLAKLQEFNVCDLSYYLRDYGDTARAIAQLDLVITVDTSVAHLAGALGKPVWTLLCYSPDWRWILERNDTPWYPTMRLFRQSQPRDWVEVFNRVAEALNGLVGD
;
A
#
# COMPACT_ATOMS: atom_id res chain seq x y z
N MET A 1 -3.64 25.21 9.00
CA MET A 1 -2.79 24.01 8.98
C MET A 1 -3.28 23.17 7.82
N ASN A 2 -2.51 23.10 6.74
CA ASN A 2 -2.83 22.27 5.58
C ASN A 2 -2.88 20.81 6.03
N THR A 3 -4.01 20.15 5.79
CA THR A 3 -4.24 18.72 6.07
C THR A 3 -3.71 17.81 4.95
N GLN A 4 -2.82 18.31 4.09
CA GLN A 4 -2.42 17.60 2.85
C GLN A 4 -1.31 16.56 3.00
N ASP A 5 -0.65 16.43 4.16
CA ASP A 5 0.55 15.56 4.30
C ASP A 5 0.43 14.44 5.35
N ILE A 6 -0.79 14.06 5.76
CA ILE A 6 -0.96 12.93 6.71
C ILE A 6 -1.28 11.66 5.90
N PRO A 7 -0.48 10.58 6.04
CA PRO A 7 -0.78 9.27 5.47
C PRO A 7 -2.23 8.87 5.75
N LEU A 8 -2.96 8.33 4.77
CA LEU A 8 -4.31 7.79 4.99
C LEU A 8 -4.24 6.27 5.08
N ASN A 9 -4.28 5.74 6.31
CA ASN A 9 -4.19 4.31 6.59
C ASN A 9 -5.43 3.79 7.34
N SER A 10 -5.78 2.54 7.09
CA SER A 10 -6.85 1.83 7.81
C SER A 10 -6.46 0.38 8.08
N VAL A 11 -6.87 -0.13 9.23
CA VAL A 11 -6.80 -1.55 9.60
C VAL A 11 -8.20 -2.11 9.72
N HIS A 12 -8.40 -3.40 9.46
CA HIS A 12 -9.72 -4.03 9.55
C HIS A 12 -9.62 -5.44 10.11
N THR A 13 -10.72 -5.97 10.61
CA THR A 13 -10.80 -7.40 10.96
C THR A 13 -10.71 -8.24 9.68
N THR A 14 -10.12 -9.43 9.80
CA THR A 14 -9.87 -10.34 8.65
C THR A 14 -11.16 -10.78 7.94
N ASN A 15 -12.31 -10.73 8.62
CA ASN A 15 -13.61 -11.08 8.07
C ASN A 15 -14.37 -9.90 7.43
N PHE A 16 -13.94 -8.64 7.62
CA PHE A 16 -14.66 -7.47 7.09
C PHE A 16 -14.84 -7.51 5.55
N PRO A 17 -13.78 -7.74 4.74
CA PRO A 17 -13.95 -7.88 3.28
C PRO A 17 -14.85 -9.05 2.88
N ASN A 18 -14.76 -10.21 3.57
CA ASN A 18 -15.66 -11.33 3.33
C ASN A 18 -17.13 -10.98 3.56
N ILE A 19 -17.44 -10.16 4.59
CA ILE A 19 -18.81 -9.70 4.84
C ILE A 19 -19.32 -8.90 3.65
N LEU A 20 -18.54 -7.94 3.15
CA LEU A 20 -18.94 -7.14 1.97
C LEU A 20 -19.16 -8.02 0.73
N THR A 21 -18.23 -8.95 0.46
CA THR A 21 -18.33 -9.88 -0.66
C THR A 21 -19.56 -10.79 -0.58
N GLN A 22 -19.82 -11.38 0.59
CA GLN A 22 -20.95 -12.29 0.78
C GLN A 22 -22.29 -11.58 0.65
N LEU A 23 -22.37 -10.34 1.14
CA LEU A 23 -23.58 -9.53 1.05
C LEU A 23 -23.76 -8.89 -0.32
N GLY A 24 -22.74 -8.89 -1.17
CA GLY A 24 -22.77 -8.26 -2.48
C GLY A 24 -22.87 -6.74 -2.39
N ILE A 25 -22.20 -6.12 -1.41
CA ILE A 25 -22.30 -4.68 -1.16
C ILE A 25 -20.93 -4.02 -1.04
N SER A 26 -20.90 -2.70 -1.23
CA SER A 26 -19.81 -1.81 -0.84
C SER A 26 -20.34 -0.71 0.07
N LEU A 27 -19.46 -0.05 0.81
CA LEU A 27 -19.84 1.07 1.68
C LEU A 27 -19.27 2.38 1.14
N VAL A 28 -20.00 3.47 1.35
CA VAL A 28 -19.49 4.83 1.16
C VAL A 28 -19.58 5.59 2.46
N VAL A 29 -18.52 6.32 2.79
CA VAL A 29 -18.37 7.04 4.05
C VAL A 29 -17.92 8.46 3.76
N SER A 30 -18.57 9.45 4.34
CA SER A 30 -18.18 10.86 4.21
C SER A 30 -17.40 11.34 5.43
N THR A 31 -16.45 12.22 5.19
CA THR A 31 -15.58 12.82 6.22
C THR A 31 -15.42 14.30 5.93
N TYR A 32 -16.07 15.16 6.73
CA TYR A 32 -16.16 16.57 6.34
C TYR A 32 -14.84 17.31 6.61
N GLN A 33 -14.10 16.88 7.62
CA GLN A 33 -12.85 17.54 8.02
C GLN A 33 -11.66 17.09 7.17
N ALA A 34 -11.61 15.82 6.79
CA ALA A 34 -10.59 15.31 5.88
C ALA A 34 -10.90 15.66 4.42
N GLY A 35 -12.13 16.09 4.11
CA GLY A 35 -12.54 16.43 2.76
C GLY A 35 -12.62 15.19 1.85
N LYS A 36 -12.96 14.03 2.41
CA LYS A 36 -12.97 12.75 1.68
C LYS A 36 -14.34 12.09 1.71
N LEU A 37 -14.78 11.62 0.54
CA LEU A 37 -15.67 10.47 0.42
C LEU A 37 -14.77 9.23 0.30
N ILE A 38 -15.06 8.21 1.08
CA ILE A 38 -14.28 6.98 1.15
C ILE A 38 -15.17 5.84 0.70
N VAL A 39 -14.77 5.13 -0.36
CA VAL A 39 -15.44 3.92 -0.83
C VAL A 39 -14.72 2.73 -0.20
N LEU A 40 -15.41 1.98 0.66
CA LEU A 40 -14.90 0.75 1.25
C LEU A 40 -15.41 -0.40 0.39
N ARG A 41 -14.49 -0.98 -0.40
CA ARG A 41 -14.79 -2.04 -1.37
C ARG A 41 -13.87 -3.23 -1.15
N ALA A 42 -14.43 -4.43 -1.25
CA ALA A 42 -13.65 -5.65 -1.12
C ALA A 42 -12.78 -5.82 -2.36
N ASP A 43 -11.50 -6.11 -2.18
CA ASP A 43 -10.56 -6.38 -3.25
C ASP A 43 -10.11 -7.85 -3.19
N ASN A 44 -9.35 -8.28 -4.19
CA ASN A 44 -8.78 -9.62 -4.26
C ASN A 44 -7.96 -9.94 -2.99
N ASN A 45 -7.82 -11.24 -2.71
CA ASN A 45 -7.06 -11.76 -1.55
C ASN A 45 -7.63 -11.39 -0.17
N ASN A 46 -8.94 -11.15 -0.07
CA ASN A 46 -9.62 -10.85 1.21
C ASN A 46 -9.07 -9.58 1.89
N THR A 47 -8.79 -8.55 1.08
CA THR A 47 -8.36 -7.23 1.54
C THR A 47 -9.46 -6.18 1.31
N ILE A 48 -9.40 -5.06 2.03
CA ILE A 48 -10.24 -3.90 1.72
C ILE A 48 -9.44 -2.86 0.96
N ASN A 49 -9.96 -2.43 -0.18
CA ASN A 49 -9.54 -1.19 -0.81
C ASN A 49 -10.34 -0.03 -0.20
N THR A 50 -9.64 0.79 0.57
CA THR A 50 -10.17 2.03 1.15
C THR A 50 -9.91 3.18 0.17
N HIS A 51 -10.85 3.39 -0.76
CA HIS A 51 -10.64 4.30 -1.88
C HIS A 51 -11.06 5.72 -1.57
N PHE A 52 -10.14 6.67 -1.64
CA PHE A 52 -10.39 8.05 -1.26
C PHE A 52 -10.75 8.94 -2.48
N ARG A 53 -11.80 9.73 -2.32
CA ARG A 53 -12.24 10.74 -3.28
C ARG A 53 -12.37 12.09 -2.61
N THR A 54 -11.72 13.10 -3.18
CA THR A 54 -11.74 14.44 -2.61
C THR A 54 -13.03 15.15 -2.99
N PHE A 55 -13.75 15.63 -1.98
CA PHE A 55 -14.92 16.49 -2.11
C PHE A 55 -14.75 17.67 -1.14
N ASP A 56 -15.36 18.80 -1.43
CA ASP A 56 -15.35 19.92 -0.50
C ASP A 56 -16.28 19.66 0.68
N ARG A 57 -15.70 19.26 1.82
CA ARG A 57 -16.41 19.05 3.08
C ARG A 57 -17.67 18.16 2.92
N PRO A 58 -17.52 16.90 2.44
CA PRO A 58 -18.65 16.00 2.26
C PRO A 58 -19.29 15.65 3.60
N MET A 59 -20.61 15.76 3.68
CA MET A 59 -21.44 15.62 4.87
C MET A 59 -22.51 14.53 4.64
N GLY A 60 -23.80 14.88 4.60
CA GLY A 60 -24.89 13.92 4.41
C GLY A 60 -24.78 13.13 3.10
N LEU A 61 -25.22 11.87 3.15
CA LEU A 61 -25.24 10.94 2.00
C LEU A 61 -26.65 10.38 1.82
N ALA A 62 -27.11 10.28 0.57
CA ALA A 62 -28.27 9.46 0.21
C ALA A 62 -27.86 8.52 -0.93
N VAL A 63 -28.01 7.21 -0.71
CA VAL A 63 -27.43 6.19 -1.59
C VAL A 63 -28.47 5.15 -1.93
N ASP A 64 -28.53 4.79 -3.20
CA ASP A 64 -29.15 3.56 -3.69
C ASP A 64 -28.28 2.93 -4.79
N ARG A 65 -28.82 1.94 -5.50
CA ARG A 65 -28.11 1.22 -6.56
C ARG A 65 -27.79 2.09 -7.79
N GLU A 66 -28.64 3.05 -8.11
CA GLU A 66 -28.56 3.83 -9.35
C GLU A 66 -28.02 5.24 -9.15
N LYS A 67 -28.16 5.80 -7.95
CA LYS A 67 -27.79 7.18 -7.63
C LYS A 67 -27.17 7.32 -6.24
N LEU A 68 -26.27 8.29 -6.15
CA LEU A 68 -25.58 8.70 -4.94
C LEU A 68 -25.66 10.22 -4.85
N ALA A 69 -26.27 10.77 -3.81
CA ALA A 69 -26.24 12.20 -3.53
C ALA A 69 -25.32 12.49 -2.35
N ILE A 70 -24.50 13.53 -2.51
CA ILE A 70 -23.53 13.98 -1.50
C ILE A 70 -23.80 15.45 -1.19
N GLY A 71 -24.11 15.76 0.07
CA GLY A 71 -24.11 17.11 0.59
C GLY A 71 -22.68 17.57 0.87
N THR A 72 -22.29 18.74 0.39
CA THR A 72 -20.95 19.35 0.53
C THR A 72 -21.05 20.67 1.30
N ALA A 73 -19.96 21.46 1.39
CA ALA A 73 -19.99 22.76 2.06
C ALA A 73 -21.10 23.70 1.57
N TYR A 74 -21.33 23.74 0.25
CA TYR A 74 -22.28 24.68 -0.37
C TYR A 74 -23.08 24.08 -1.54
N GLN A 75 -22.98 22.77 -1.77
CA GLN A 75 -23.64 22.09 -2.89
C GLN A 75 -24.24 20.75 -2.48
N ILE A 76 -25.23 20.30 -3.24
CA ILE A 76 -25.62 18.89 -3.32
C ILE A 76 -25.22 18.39 -4.70
N ILE A 77 -24.41 17.33 -4.75
CA ILE A 77 -23.98 16.68 -5.99
C ILE A 77 -24.74 15.36 -6.11
N GLU A 78 -25.57 15.22 -7.14
CA GLU A 78 -26.25 13.97 -7.49
C GLU A 78 -25.44 13.26 -8.58
N LEU A 79 -24.91 12.08 -8.22
CA LEU A 79 -24.20 11.17 -9.10
C LEU A 79 -25.10 10.01 -9.53
N ARG A 80 -24.93 9.53 -10.76
CA ARG A 80 -25.67 8.40 -11.34
C ARG A 80 -24.68 7.30 -11.72
N ASN A 81 -25.02 6.05 -11.42
CA ASN A 81 -24.28 4.90 -11.91
C ASN A 81 -24.40 4.81 -13.43
N VAL A 82 -23.28 4.66 -14.11
CA VAL A 82 -23.18 4.50 -15.57
C VAL A 82 -22.41 3.21 -15.86
N PRO A 83 -23.09 2.06 -15.94
CA PRO A 83 -22.44 0.75 -16.08
C PRO A 83 -21.52 0.64 -17.31
N ALA A 84 -21.85 1.35 -18.40
CA ALA A 84 -21.04 1.35 -19.63
C ALA A 84 -19.64 1.97 -19.47
N VAL A 85 -19.41 2.73 -18.40
CA VAL A 85 -18.11 3.37 -18.11
C VAL A 85 -17.22 2.44 -17.28
N ALA A 86 -17.79 1.67 -16.35
CA ALA A 86 -17.01 0.91 -15.38
C ALA A 86 -15.95 -0.02 -16.01
N PRO A 87 -16.22 -0.78 -17.10
CA PRO A 87 -15.22 -1.64 -17.74
C PRO A 87 -14.04 -0.87 -18.36
N LYS A 88 -14.20 0.43 -18.64
CA LYS A 88 -13.20 1.28 -19.31
C LYS A 88 -12.28 2.01 -18.32
N LEU A 89 -12.57 1.92 -17.02
CA LEU A 89 -11.77 2.56 -15.99
C LEU A 89 -10.56 1.72 -15.65
N GLU A 90 -9.42 2.36 -15.41
CA GLU A 90 -8.24 1.68 -14.90
C GLU A 90 -8.40 1.27 -13.43
N PRO A 91 -7.95 0.07 -13.02
CA PRO A 91 -7.46 -1.00 -13.89
C PRO A 91 -8.61 -1.64 -14.70
N VAL A 92 -8.41 -1.78 -16.01
CA VAL A 92 -9.43 -2.29 -16.96
C VAL A 92 -10.06 -3.60 -16.46
N GLY A 93 -11.39 -3.67 -16.49
CA GLY A 93 -12.16 -4.86 -16.13
C GLY A 93 -12.32 -5.12 -14.63
N LYS A 94 -11.82 -4.24 -13.75
CA LYS A 94 -11.95 -4.40 -12.29
C LYS A 94 -13.22 -3.78 -11.71
N HIS A 95 -13.68 -2.66 -12.26
CA HIS A 95 -14.83 -1.92 -11.71
C HIS A 95 -16.15 -2.49 -12.22
N ASP A 96 -17.11 -2.65 -11.32
CA ASP A 96 -18.46 -3.17 -11.62
C ASP A 96 -19.57 -2.11 -11.60
N ALA A 97 -19.25 -0.90 -11.15
CA ALA A 97 -20.10 0.30 -11.24
C ALA A 97 -19.26 1.57 -11.31
N CYS A 98 -19.84 2.64 -11.86
CA CYS A 98 -19.19 3.95 -11.93
C CYS A 98 -20.22 5.07 -11.74
N TYR A 99 -20.15 5.79 -10.62
CA TYR A 99 -21.01 6.91 -10.30
C TYR A 99 -20.40 8.23 -10.80
N LEU A 100 -21.13 8.92 -11.69
CA LEU A 100 -20.72 10.19 -12.30
C LEU A 100 -21.68 11.33 -11.95
N PRO A 101 -21.20 12.56 -11.73
CA PRO A 101 -22.06 13.71 -11.48
C PRO A 101 -22.99 13.97 -12.67
N ARG A 102 -24.28 14.19 -12.36
CA ARG A 102 -25.30 14.59 -13.34
C ARG A 102 -26.04 15.86 -12.97
N ARG A 103 -26.01 16.23 -11.69
CA ARG A 103 -26.56 17.48 -11.22
C ARG A 103 -25.79 17.98 -10.02
N THR A 104 -25.41 19.25 -10.06
CA THR A 104 -24.85 19.97 -8.91
C THR A 104 -25.76 21.14 -8.60
N HIS A 105 -26.34 21.14 -7.41
CA HIS A 105 -27.26 22.17 -6.94
C HIS A 105 -26.58 23.02 -5.87
N ILE A 106 -26.61 24.35 -6.01
CA ILE A 106 -25.97 25.27 -5.05
C ILE A 106 -26.94 25.61 -3.92
N THR A 107 -26.62 25.16 -2.71
CA THR A 107 -27.45 25.36 -1.51
C THR A 107 -27.01 26.56 -0.65
N GLY A 108 -25.73 26.94 -0.75
CA GLY A 108 -25.07 27.76 0.26
C GLY A 108 -24.71 26.97 1.52
N ASP A 109 -24.10 27.63 2.49
CA ASP A 109 -23.63 27.05 3.75
C ASP A 109 -24.82 26.80 4.70
N ILE A 110 -25.35 25.58 4.66
CA ILE A 110 -26.57 25.17 5.39
C ILE A 110 -26.37 23.94 6.29
N ASP A 111 -25.15 23.41 6.38
CA ASP A 111 -24.78 22.21 7.13
C ASP A 111 -25.71 21.01 6.85
N ILE A 112 -25.56 20.38 5.68
CA ILE A 112 -26.41 19.26 5.23
C ILE A 112 -26.11 18.00 6.05
N HIS A 113 -26.80 17.78 7.16
CA HIS A 113 -26.44 16.74 8.13
C HIS A 113 -26.91 15.33 7.77
N GLU A 114 -28.08 15.19 7.16
CA GLU A 114 -28.62 13.89 6.79
C GLU A 114 -29.47 14.04 5.54
N MET A 115 -29.44 13.00 4.71
CA MET A 115 -30.14 12.98 3.43
C MET A 115 -30.78 11.61 3.21
N ALA A 116 -31.92 11.58 2.55
CA ALA A 116 -32.53 10.33 2.13
C ALA A 116 -33.44 10.57 0.92
N TYR A 117 -33.55 9.56 0.06
CA TYR A 117 -34.58 9.54 -0.97
C TYR A 117 -35.90 9.07 -0.39
N ALA A 118 -36.97 9.76 -0.76
CA ALA A 118 -38.35 9.32 -0.54
C ALA A 118 -38.99 9.21 -1.92
N ASN A 119 -39.12 7.99 -2.44
CA ASN A 119 -39.25 7.74 -3.88
C ASN A 119 -38.06 8.37 -4.64
N ASP A 120 -38.33 9.26 -5.59
CA ASP A 120 -37.30 9.98 -6.36
C ASP A 120 -36.99 11.39 -5.85
N GLU A 121 -37.74 11.89 -4.85
CA GLU A 121 -37.47 13.21 -4.27
C GLU A 121 -36.37 13.09 -3.22
N LEU A 122 -35.33 13.91 -3.34
CA LEU A 122 -34.25 13.99 -2.36
C LEU A 122 -34.66 14.92 -1.21
N TRP A 123 -34.73 14.35 -0.01
CA TRP A 123 -35.00 15.06 1.23
C TRP A 123 -33.71 15.21 2.03
N PHE A 124 -33.49 16.39 2.63
CA PHE A 124 -32.28 16.65 3.39
C PHE A 124 -32.51 17.62 4.54
N ILE A 125 -31.71 17.44 5.59
CA ILE A 125 -31.72 18.30 6.76
C ILE A 125 -30.86 19.54 6.48
N ASN A 126 -31.48 20.71 6.67
CA ASN A 126 -30.79 21.98 6.80
C ASN A 126 -30.65 22.32 8.28
N THR A 127 -29.50 22.01 8.85
CA THR A 127 -29.28 22.13 10.29
C THR A 127 -29.23 23.59 10.73
N ARG A 128 -28.60 24.46 9.94
CA ARG A 128 -28.51 25.89 10.27
C ARG A 128 -29.88 26.54 10.36
N PHE A 129 -30.78 26.22 9.42
CA PHE A 129 -32.17 26.68 9.41
C PHE A 129 -33.14 25.85 10.26
N SER A 130 -32.66 24.78 10.90
CA SER A 130 -33.47 23.90 11.76
C SER A 130 -34.73 23.37 11.05
N CYS A 131 -34.57 22.94 9.79
CA CYS A 131 -35.67 22.43 8.98
C CYS A 131 -35.29 21.28 8.06
N LEU A 132 -36.32 20.54 7.65
CA LEU A 132 -36.25 19.52 6.62
C LEU A 132 -36.65 20.15 5.28
N CYS A 133 -35.86 19.90 4.24
CA CYS A 133 -35.96 20.58 2.95
C CYS A 133 -35.96 19.61 1.77
N THR A 134 -36.36 20.11 0.60
CA THR A 134 -36.13 19.48 -0.70
C THR A 134 -35.48 20.47 -1.68
N LEU A 135 -34.94 19.93 -2.78
CA LEU A 135 -34.34 20.72 -3.86
C LEU A 135 -35.42 21.44 -4.68
N ASP A 136 -35.07 22.58 -5.26
CA ASP A 136 -35.91 23.35 -6.18
C ASP A 136 -35.07 23.93 -7.32
N GLN A 137 -35.68 24.25 -8.46
CA GLN A 137 -34.94 24.78 -9.62
C GLN A 137 -34.56 26.26 -9.47
N THR A 138 -35.30 27.02 -8.66
CA THR A 138 -35.15 28.48 -8.53
C THR A 138 -34.58 28.91 -7.18
N HIS A 139 -34.83 28.13 -6.13
CA HIS A 139 -34.36 28.41 -4.76
C HIS A 139 -33.16 27.52 -4.40
N SER A 140 -32.33 28.00 -3.48
CA SER A 140 -31.24 27.19 -2.91
C SER A 140 -31.76 25.91 -2.23
N PHE A 141 -32.93 25.98 -1.60
CA PHE A 141 -33.68 24.86 -1.03
C PHE A 141 -35.11 25.32 -0.71
N VAL A 142 -36.05 24.38 -0.54
CA VAL A 142 -37.42 24.65 -0.09
C VAL A 142 -37.66 23.98 1.26
N PRO A 143 -37.87 24.73 2.35
CA PRO A 143 -38.29 24.15 3.63
C PRO A 143 -39.67 23.49 3.51
N ARG A 144 -39.76 22.23 3.93
CA ARG A 144 -41.00 21.44 3.89
C ARG A 144 -41.56 21.19 5.28
N TRP A 145 -40.68 21.13 6.28
CA TRP A 145 -41.07 20.89 7.67
C TRP A 145 -40.06 21.50 8.63
N ARG A 146 -40.53 21.90 9.82
CA ARG A 146 -39.70 22.28 10.97
C ARG A 146 -40.43 21.88 12.26
N PRO A 147 -39.71 21.64 13.37
CA PRO A 147 -40.36 21.38 14.65
C PRO A 147 -41.29 22.53 15.06
N HIS A 148 -42.42 22.22 15.73
CA HIS A 148 -43.41 23.24 16.13
C HIS A 148 -42.83 24.36 17.03
N PHE A 149 -41.76 24.08 17.77
CA PHE A 149 -41.11 25.05 18.66
C PHE A 149 -40.16 26.00 17.91
N ILE A 150 -39.80 25.73 16.65
CA ILE A 150 -38.98 26.63 15.83
C ILE A 150 -39.88 27.67 15.18
N ASN A 151 -39.73 28.94 15.56
CA ASN A 151 -40.63 30.00 15.13
C ASN A 151 -40.12 30.82 13.94
N ALA A 152 -38.82 30.80 13.63
CA ALA A 152 -38.21 31.52 12.50
C ALA A 152 -37.21 30.65 11.71
N TYR A 153 -36.97 31.03 10.46
CA TYR A 153 -35.91 30.49 9.61
C TYR A 153 -34.73 31.46 9.65
N ASP A 154 -33.58 31.00 10.13
CA ASP A 154 -32.33 31.78 10.18
C ASP A 154 -31.13 30.83 10.32
N LEU A 155 -29.91 31.35 10.26
CA LEU A 155 -28.67 30.56 10.21
C LEU A 155 -28.12 30.10 11.58
N SER A 156 -28.87 30.26 12.66
CA SER A 156 -28.35 30.17 14.04
C SER A 156 -28.35 28.78 14.67
N ASP A 157 -28.75 27.73 13.94
CA ASP A 157 -28.72 26.34 14.41
C ASP A 157 -29.39 26.19 15.79
N ARG A 158 -30.71 26.37 15.82
CA ARG A 158 -31.45 26.52 17.08
C ARG A 158 -31.56 25.20 17.84
N CYS A 159 -31.94 24.11 17.15
CA CYS A 159 -32.14 22.80 17.77
C CYS A 159 -31.17 21.70 17.30
N HIS A 160 -30.40 21.97 16.25
CA HIS A 160 -29.50 21.01 15.59
C HIS A 160 -30.21 19.73 15.16
N LEU A 161 -31.04 19.86 14.12
CA LEU A 161 -31.54 18.69 13.39
C LEU A 161 -30.36 17.95 12.76
N ASN A 162 -30.30 16.64 12.91
CA ASN A 162 -29.10 15.87 12.54
C ASN A 162 -29.35 14.42 12.09
N GLY A 163 -30.60 13.99 12.01
CA GLY A 163 -30.93 12.64 11.55
C GLY A 163 -32.35 12.53 11.07
N LEU A 164 -32.58 11.75 10.02
CA LEU A 164 -33.82 11.60 9.27
C LEU A 164 -34.07 10.11 9.01
N SER A 165 -35.31 9.69 9.17
CA SER A 165 -35.80 8.34 8.86
C SER A 165 -36.90 8.40 7.81
N ILE A 166 -36.86 7.47 6.86
CA ILE A 166 -37.90 7.25 5.87
C ILE A 166 -38.70 6.01 6.26
N ARG A 167 -40.03 6.09 6.18
CA ARG A 167 -40.95 4.95 6.36
C ARG A 167 -42.07 5.06 5.34
N ASN A 168 -42.35 3.99 4.60
CA ASN A 168 -43.35 3.98 3.52
C ASN A 168 -43.13 5.12 2.52
N ASP A 169 -41.88 5.27 2.07
CA ASP A 169 -41.45 6.26 1.07
C ASP A 169 -41.78 7.72 1.41
N ARG A 170 -41.78 8.05 2.71
CA ARG A 170 -41.91 9.42 3.21
C ARG A 170 -41.03 9.67 4.43
N PRO A 171 -40.56 10.92 4.64
CA PRO A 171 -39.99 11.35 5.91
C PRO A 171 -40.95 11.06 7.06
N GLN A 172 -40.50 10.33 8.07
CA GLN A 172 -41.35 9.94 9.21
C GLN A 172 -40.78 10.37 10.56
N TYR A 173 -39.49 10.13 10.83
CA TYR A 173 -38.89 10.43 12.13
C TYR A 173 -37.64 11.28 11.95
N ILE A 174 -37.39 12.19 12.89
CA ILE A 174 -36.23 13.08 12.86
C ILE A 174 -35.65 13.25 14.26
N THR A 175 -34.32 13.36 14.35
CA THR A 175 -33.62 13.64 15.61
C THR A 175 -33.17 15.08 15.67
N ALA A 176 -33.14 15.63 16.89
CA ALA A 176 -32.54 16.92 17.20
C ALA A 176 -31.73 16.82 18.51
N LEU A 177 -30.70 17.66 18.66
CA LEU A 177 -29.91 17.69 19.89
C LEU A 177 -30.57 18.46 21.04
N GLY A 178 -31.64 19.22 20.77
CA GLY A 178 -32.34 19.99 21.80
C GLY A 178 -33.75 20.44 21.41
N GLU A 179 -34.69 20.36 22.35
CA GLU A 179 -36.00 21.03 22.26
C GLU A 179 -35.84 22.54 22.58
N THR A 180 -35.28 23.29 21.65
CA THR A 180 -34.98 24.72 21.87
C THR A 180 -35.15 25.55 20.59
N ASN A 181 -35.53 26.81 20.80
CA ASN A 181 -35.59 27.84 19.79
C ASN A 181 -34.58 28.96 20.07
N GLU A 182 -33.59 28.76 20.93
CA GLU A 182 -32.49 29.72 21.10
C GLU A 182 -31.38 29.42 20.09
N ALA A 183 -30.73 30.46 19.56
CA ALA A 183 -29.53 30.31 18.73
C ALA A 183 -28.52 29.40 19.45
N ALA A 184 -28.09 28.31 18.80
CA ALA A 184 -27.18 27.32 19.38
C ALA A 184 -27.63 26.70 20.73
N GLY A 185 -28.92 26.79 21.10
CA GLY A 185 -29.41 26.52 22.45
C GLY A 185 -29.21 25.07 22.91
N TRP A 186 -29.18 24.13 21.97
CA TRP A 186 -28.97 22.70 22.21
C TRP A 186 -27.65 22.39 22.92
N ARG A 187 -26.61 23.24 22.76
CA ARG A 187 -25.27 23.02 23.33
C ARG A 187 -25.29 22.91 24.86
N LYS A 188 -26.22 23.61 25.52
CA LYS A 188 -26.32 23.65 27.00
C LYS A 188 -26.67 22.29 27.61
N ASN A 189 -27.50 21.48 26.93
CA ASN A 189 -27.99 20.20 27.45
C ASN A 189 -27.74 19.03 26.49
N LYS A 190 -26.71 19.09 25.65
CA LYS A 190 -26.39 18.05 24.63
C LYS A 190 -26.29 16.60 25.15
N ALA A 191 -26.03 16.41 26.44
CA ALA A 191 -25.93 15.08 27.07
C ALA A 191 -27.29 14.41 27.33
N ASN A 192 -28.37 15.17 27.52
CA ASN A 192 -29.71 14.63 27.82
C ASN A 192 -30.84 15.46 27.18
N GLY A 193 -30.52 16.35 26.25
CA GLY A 193 -31.46 17.29 25.64
C GLY A 193 -32.01 16.79 24.32
N GLY A 194 -31.46 15.70 23.80
CA GLY A 194 -31.84 15.15 22.51
C GLY A 194 -33.26 14.64 22.50
N ILE A 195 -33.88 14.76 21.34
CA ILE A 195 -35.27 14.39 21.09
C ILE A 195 -35.40 13.63 19.77
N LEU A 196 -36.44 12.82 19.70
CA LEU A 196 -36.91 12.16 18.49
C LEU A 196 -38.35 12.60 18.25
N ILE A 197 -38.64 13.06 17.03
CA ILE A 197 -39.91 13.67 16.66
C ILE A 197 -40.55 12.86 15.54
N ASP A 198 -41.85 12.58 15.65
CA ASP A 198 -42.66 12.11 14.53
C ASP A 198 -43.08 13.31 13.67
N ILE A 199 -42.64 13.33 12.41
CA ILE A 199 -42.89 14.42 11.47
C ILE A 199 -44.39 14.59 11.17
N SER A 200 -45.14 13.48 11.13
CA SER A 200 -46.55 13.46 10.73
C SER A 200 -47.46 14.06 11.81
N SER A 201 -47.23 13.70 13.07
CA SER A 201 -47.99 14.27 14.21
C SER A 201 -47.37 15.54 14.77
N ASN A 202 -46.09 15.79 14.46
CA ASN A 202 -45.25 16.83 15.09
C ASN A 202 -45.07 16.61 16.60
N GLU A 203 -45.25 15.38 17.08
CA GLU A 203 -45.09 15.02 18.49
C GLU A 203 -43.67 14.52 18.76
N ILE A 204 -43.13 14.90 19.93
CA ILE A 204 -41.87 14.38 20.43
C ILE A 204 -42.13 13.02 21.08
N ILE A 205 -41.69 11.95 20.42
CA ILE A 205 -41.91 10.56 20.85
C ILE A 205 -40.87 10.07 21.85
N CYS A 206 -39.67 10.67 21.87
CA CYS A 206 -38.64 10.35 22.85
C CYS A 206 -37.87 11.62 23.26
N ARG A 207 -37.54 11.74 24.55
CA ARG A 207 -36.76 12.82 25.15
C ARG A 207 -35.64 12.23 26.01
N GLY A 208 -34.65 13.06 26.34
CA GLY A 208 -33.58 12.62 27.23
C GLY A 208 -32.40 11.97 26.50
N LEU A 209 -32.40 12.00 25.16
CA LEU A 209 -31.40 11.31 24.35
C LEU A 209 -30.04 12.01 24.41
N SER A 210 -28.98 11.21 24.46
CA SER A 210 -27.59 11.68 24.47
C SER A 210 -27.06 11.78 23.04
N MET A 211 -27.16 12.98 22.47
CA MET A 211 -26.81 13.27 21.08
C MET A 211 -27.36 12.24 20.07
N PRO A 212 -28.70 12.16 19.88
CA PRO A 212 -29.31 11.17 18.99
C PRO A 212 -28.96 11.45 17.51
N HIS A 213 -28.62 10.42 16.74
CA HIS A 213 -28.26 10.51 15.32
C HIS A 213 -28.91 9.39 14.50
N SER A 214 -28.98 9.63 13.19
CA SER A 214 -29.31 8.63 12.15
C SER A 214 -30.47 7.69 12.51
N PRO A 215 -31.66 8.20 12.83
CA PRO A 215 -32.81 7.33 13.04
C PRO A 215 -33.11 6.56 11.75
N ARG A 216 -33.47 5.29 11.86
CA ARG A 216 -33.80 4.43 10.72
C ARG A 216 -35.00 3.56 11.04
N TRP A 217 -35.95 3.49 10.11
CA TRP A 217 -37.00 2.47 10.13
C TRP A 217 -36.46 1.22 9.44
N TYR A 218 -36.29 0.13 10.18
CA TYR A 218 -35.73 -1.10 9.62
C TYR A 218 -36.32 -2.33 10.33
N ARG A 219 -36.77 -3.32 9.55
CA ARG A 219 -37.46 -4.54 10.03
C ARG A 219 -38.62 -4.23 10.99
N GLU A 220 -39.46 -3.26 10.61
CA GLU A 220 -40.61 -2.79 11.41
C GLU A 220 -40.27 -2.22 12.80
N GLU A 221 -39.01 -1.85 13.03
CA GLU A 221 -38.54 -1.23 14.26
C GLU A 221 -37.90 0.15 13.97
N LEU A 222 -38.00 1.07 14.93
CA LEU A 222 -37.32 2.36 14.88
C LEU A 222 -35.99 2.27 15.63
N TRP A 223 -34.90 2.41 14.88
CA TRP A 223 -33.55 2.40 15.38
C TRP A 223 -33.00 3.81 15.51
N VAL A 224 -32.12 4.04 16.47
CA VAL A 224 -31.44 5.32 16.68
C VAL A 224 -30.04 5.08 17.23
N LEU A 225 -29.11 5.95 16.87
CA LEU A 225 -27.79 6.02 17.48
C LEU A 225 -27.82 7.02 18.64
N GLU A 226 -27.43 6.62 19.85
CA GLU A 226 -27.12 7.57 20.93
C GLU A 226 -25.62 7.84 20.95
N SER A 227 -25.20 8.85 20.18
CA SER A 227 -23.78 9.14 19.99
C SER A 227 -23.05 9.45 21.28
N GLY A 228 -23.67 10.19 22.20
CA GLY A 228 -23.07 10.51 23.49
C GLY A 228 -22.93 9.31 24.43
N ASN A 229 -23.63 8.21 24.14
CA ASN A 229 -23.51 6.93 24.85
C ASN A 229 -22.69 5.89 24.08
N GLY A 230 -22.44 6.12 22.79
CA GLY A 230 -21.80 5.15 21.88
C GLY A 230 -22.63 3.90 21.66
N SER A 231 -23.96 4.03 21.55
CA SER A 231 -24.84 2.88 21.44
C SER A 231 -25.73 2.90 20.19
N LEU A 232 -26.10 1.69 19.75
CA LEU A 232 -27.23 1.43 18.86
C LEU A 232 -28.42 1.01 19.72
N ALA A 233 -29.57 1.66 19.54
CA ALA A 233 -30.77 1.40 20.32
C ALA A 233 -32.04 1.33 19.47
N LYS A 234 -33.06 0.69 20.03
CA LYS A 234 -34.43 0.67 19.52
C LYS A 234 -35.33 1.57 20.34
N VAL A 235 -36.27 2.23 19.67
CA VAL A 235 -37.30 3.06 20.30
C VAL A 235 -38.63 2.33 20.26
N ASP A 236 -39.20 2.11 21.44
CA ASP A 236 -40.58 1.66 21.58
C ASP A 236 -41.53 2.83 21.32
N LEU A 237 -42.29 2.77 20.22
CA LEU A 237 -43.16 3.88 19.81
C LEU A 237 -44.33 4.14 20.77
N SER A 238 -44.71 3.17 21.60
CA SER A 238 -45.85 3.29 22.51
C SER A 238 -45.48 3.98 23.83
N SER A 239 -44.27 3.71 24.30
CA SER A 239 -43.76 4.20 25.59
C SER A 239 -42.72 5.31 25.45
N GLY A 240 -42.11 5.46 24.27
CA GLY A 240 -40.98 6.36 24.03
C GLY A 240 -39.67 5.88 24.65
N ASN A 241 -39.62 4.67 25.21
CA ASN A 241 -38.43 4.13 25.87
C ASN A 241 -37.40 3.63 24.86
N LEU A 242 -36.12 3.77 25.22
CA LEU A 242 -35.00 3.18 24.48
C LEU A 242 -34.60 1.82 25.07
N THR A 243 -34.34 0.87 24.18
CA THR A 243 -33.65 -0.38 24.50
C THR A 243 -32.32 -0.39 23.76
N THR A 244 -31.19 -0.35 24.50
CA THR A 244 -29.87 -0.50 23.89
C THR A 244 -29.68 -1.91 23.38
N VAL A 245 -29.26 -2.04 22.11
CA VAL A 245 -28.98 -3.31 21.45
C VAL A 245 -27.48 -3.60 21.45
N ALA A 246 -26.65 -2.60 21.17
CA ALA A 246 -25.20 -2.76 21.16
C ALA A 246 -24.49 -1.51 21.67
N GLN A 247 -23.30 -1.73 22.23
CA GLN A 247 -22.36 -0.67 22.64
C GLN A 247 -21.13 -0.75 21.73
N VAL A 248 -20.71 0.39 21.19
CA VAL A 248 -19.58 0.53 20.27
C VAL A 248 -18.58 1.57 20.79
N PRO A 249 -17.28 1.42 20.49
CA PRO A 249 -16.24 2.14 21.20
C PRO A 249 -15.93 3.53 20.60
N GLY A 250 -16.94 4.36 20.35
CA GLY A 250 -16.75 5.71 19.79
C GLY A 250 -18.03 6.52 19.64
N PHE A 251 -17.89 7.77 19.20
CA PHE A 251 -19.04 8.63 18.88
C PHE A 251 -19.71 8.13 17.61
N THR A 252 -20.92 7.58 17.74
CA THR A 252 -21.65 7.01 16.61
C THR A 252 -22.17 8.12 15.67
N ARG A 253 -22.00 7.89 14.36
CA ARG A 253 -22.33 8.79 13.26
C ARG A 253 -22.61 7.95 12.01
N GLY A 254 -23.76 8.14 11.39
CA GLY A 254 -24.16 7.35 10.23
C GLY A 254 -24.59 5.94 10.64
N LEU A 255 -25.74 5.52 10.10
CA LEU A 255 -26.29 4.18 10.28
C LEU A 255 -26.85 3.68 8.96
N ALA A 256 -26.44 2.47 8.57
CA ALA A 256 -27.01 1.74 7.45
C ALA A 256 -27.23 0.28 7.85
N PHE A 257 -28.26 -0.35 7.29
CA PHE A 257 -28.59 -1.75 7.56
C PHE A 257 -28.56 -2.58 6.28
N TRP A 258 -28.09 -3.81 6.40
CA TRP A 258 -28.22 -4.84 5.37
C TRP A 258 -28.48 -6.18 6.04
N GLU A 259 -29.57 -6.85 5.67
CA GLU A 259 -30.03 -8.08 6.31
C GLU A 259 -30.11 -7.99 7.85
N ASN A 260 -29.25 -8.72 8.57
CA ASN A 260 -29.17 -8.72 10.02
C ASN A 260 -27.97 -7.92 10.56
N LEU A 261 -27.34 -7.09 9.73
CA LEU A 261 -26.17 -6.29 10.11
C LEU A 261 -26.47 -4.79 10.10
N ALA A 262 -25.97 -4.11 11.12
CA ALA A 262 -25.86 -2.67 11.18
C ALA A 262 -24.41 -2.25 10.92
N PHE A 263 -24.22 -1.34 9.98
CA PHE A 263 -22.96 -0.65 9.72
C PHE A 263 -23.02 0.72 10.38
N ILE A 264 -22.12 0.95 11.33
CA ILE A 264 -22.12 2.12 12.21
C ILE A 264 -20.80 2.86 12.03
N GLY A 265 -20.85 4.12 11.60
CA GLY A 265 -19.67 4.96 11.56
C GLY A 265 -19.33 5.48 12.97
N LEU A 266 -18.04 5.52 13.29
CA LEU A 266 -17.51 6.05 14.54
C LEU A 266 -16.55 7.20 14.26
N SER A 267 -16.65 8.24 15.07
CA SER A 267 -15.71 9.37 15.11
C SER A 267 -14.86 9.33 16.39
N GLN A 268 -13.62 9.84 16.30
CA GLN A 268 -12.72 9.90 17.45
C GLN A 268 -13.30 10.77 18.56
N ILE A 269 -13.00 10.39 19.81
CA ILE A 269 -13.29 11.21 20.97
C ILE A 269 -12.38 12.44 20.93
N ARG A 270 -12.98 13.62 20.78
CA ARG A 270 -12.25 14.89 20.88
C ARG A 270 -12.66 15.65 22.12
N GLU A 271 -11.71 16.06 22.94
CA GLU A 271 -11.93 17.08 23.97
C GLU A 271 -12.06 18.47 23.33
N THR A 272 -13.11 18.70 22.56
CA THR A 272 -13.54 20.05 22.20
C THR A 272 -14.71 20.47 23.08
N ALA A 273 -14.96 21.78 23.18
CA ALA A 273 -16.09 22.32 23.95
C ALA A 273 -17.46 21.72 23.56
N VAL A 274 -17.58 21.16 22.36
CA VAL A 274 -18.81 20.50 21.88
C VAL A 274 -18.98 19.09 22.44
N PHE A 275 -17.92 18.34 22.75
CA PHE A 275 -18.04 16.95 23.24
C PHE A 275 -17.75 16.77 24.74
N SER A 276 -17.32 17.83 25.43
CA SER A 276 -17.09 17.79 26.88
C SER A 276 -18.36 17.43 27.67
N GLY A 277 -18.23 16.51 28.63
CA GLY A 277 -19.29 16.16 29.60
C GLY A 277 -20.26 15.05 29.16
N LEU A 278 -19.97 14.36 28.05
CA LEU A 278 -20.80 13.25 27.55
C LEU A 278 -20.51 11.93 28.30
N PRO A 279 -21.49 11.02 28.43
CA PRO A 279 -21.32 9.77 29.17
C PRO A 279 -20.14 8.90 28.68
N ILE A 280 -20.00 8.73 27.36
CA ILE A 280 -18.96 7.88 26.75
C ILE A 280 -17.52 8.34 27.05
N THR A 281 -17.30 9.63 27.30
CA THR A 281 -15.95 10.15 27.59
C THR A 281 -15.45 9.73 28.97
N LYS A 282 -16.28 9.10 29.80
CA LYS A 282 -15.89 8.60 31.13
C LYS A 282 -15.36 7.16 31.11
N SER A 283 -15.64 6.38 30.06
CA SER A 283 -15.39 4.94 30.01
C SER A 283 -14.35 4.51 28.98
N LEU A 284 -13.96 5.38 28.04
CA LEU A 284 -13.04 5.03 26.96
C LEU A 284 -11.81 5.96 26.94
N THR A 285 -10.62 5.36 26.86
CA THR A 285 -9.32 6.06 26.81
C THR A 285 -8.76 6.22 25.39
N GLU A 286 -9.30 5.48 24.39
CA GLU A 286 -8.75 5.43 23.03
C GLU A 286 -9.51 6.27 22.00
N ARG A 287 -8.78 6.68 20.96
CA ARG A 287 -9.25 7.51 19.85
C ARG A 287 -9.63 6.62 18.66
N ILE A 288 -10.89 6.20 18.57
CA ILE A 288 -11.32 5.25 17.53
C ILE A 288 -12.20 5.94 16.48
N CYS A 289 -11.84 5.81 15.20
CA CYS A 289 -12.63 6.26 14.05
C CYS A 289 -12.64 5.17 12.98
N GLY A 290 -13.80 4.93 12.36
CA GLY A 290 -13.96 3.83 11.40
C GLY A 290 -15.39 3.26 11.38
N VAL A 291 -15.59 2.13 10.72
CA VAL A 291 -16.90 1.48 10.56
C VAL A 291 -16.96 0.20 11.38
N TRP A 292 -17.99 0.07 12.23
CA TRP A 292 -18.27 -1.11 13.04
C TRP A 292 -19.47 -1.86 12.50
N VAL A 293 -19.38 -3.19 12.49
CA VAL A 293 -20.44 -4.09 12.03
C VAL A 293 -21.03 -4.81 13.24
N VAL A 294 -22.32 -4.60 13.48
CA VAL A 294 -23.07 -5.19 14.59
C VAL A 294 -24.13 -6.14 14.04
N ASN A 295 -24.19 -7.38 14.56
CA ASN A 295 -25.32 -8.26 14.32
C ASN A 295 -26.51 -7.79 15.18
N ILE A 296 -27.60 -7.39 14.54
CA ILE A 296 -28.72 -6.71 15.22
C ILE A 296 -29.63 -7.66 15.99
N ASP A 297 -29.55 -8.97 15.69
CA ASP A 297 -30.31 -9.99 16.41
C ASP A 297 -29.63 -10.35 17.75
N THR A 298 -28.29 -10.28 17.82
CA THR A 298 -27.52 -10.63 19.03
C THR A 298 -26.96 -9.43 19.78
N GLY A 299 -26.77 -8.29 19.11
CA GLY A 299 -26.09 -7.11 19.65
C GLY A 299 -24.55 -7.19 19.60
N GLU A 300 -24.00 -8.26 19.04
CA GLU A 300 -22.54 -8.49 19.01
C GLU A 300 -21.86 -7.70 17.89
N ILE A 301 -20.69 -7.13 18.19
CA ILE A 301 -19.78 -6.58 17.17
C ILE A 301 -19.06 -7.75 16.51
N ILE A 302 -19.22 -7.90 15.20
CA ILE A 302 -18.64 -9.03 14.45
C ILE A 302 -17.47 -8.65 13.55
N ALA A 303 -17.34 -7.37 13.19
CA ALA A 303 -16.23 -6.87 12.37
C ALA A 303 -16.04 -5.36 12.55
N PHE A 304 -14.87 -4.86 12.18
CA PHE A 304 -14.61 -3.43 12.08
C PHE A 304 -13.60 -3.09 10.99
N LEU A 305 -13.63 -1.84 10.54
CA LEU A 305 -12.55 -1.15 9.85
C LEU A 305 -12.24 0.13 10.64
N ARG A 306 -10.99 0.35 11.02
CA ARG A 306 -10.51 1.49 11.80
C ARG A 306 -9.51 2.29 10.99
N PHE A 307 -9.67 3.61 10.94
CA PHE A 307 -8.68 4.52 10.39
C PHE A 307 -7.59 4.82 11.43
N GLU A 308 -6.33 4.65 11.04
CA GLU A 308 -5.17 4.87 11.93
C GLU A 308 -4.56 6.27 11.75
N SER A 309 -4.69 6.83 10.54
CA SER A 309 -4.14 8.14 10.21
C SER A 309 -5.01 8.88 9.18
N GLY A 310 -4.95 10.21 9.21
CA GLY A 310 -5.60 11.12 8.26
C GLY A 310 -7.14 11.24 8.34
N VAL A 311 -7.85 10.25 8.91
CA VAL A 311 -9.30 10.31 9.14
C VAL A 311 -9.61 10.16 10.63
N GLN A 312 -10.25 11.17 11.20
CA GLN A 312 -10.60 11.22 12.63
C GLN A 312 -12.11 11.32 12.88
N GLU A 313 -12.88 11.44 11.82
CA GLU A 313 -14.31 11.71 11.87
C GLU A 313 -14.99 11.02 10.69
N ILE A 314 -16.09 10.34 10.99
CA ILE A 314 -17.07 9.85 10.02
C ILE A 314 -18.34 10.63 10.22
N PHE A 315 -18.87 11.15 9.13
CA PHE A 315 -20.07 11.98 9.16
C PHE A 315 -21.32 11.17 8.82
N ALA A 316 -21.31 10.48 7.67
CA ALA A 316 -22.38 9.61 7.22
C ALA A 316 -21.83 8.31 6.60
N ILE A 317 -22.70 7.30 6.56
CA ILE A 317 -22.46 6.01 5.93
C ILE A 317 -23.63 5.66 5.01
N GLY A 318 -23.31 5.11 3.84
CA GLY A 318 -24.27 4.58 2.89
C GLY A 318 -23.83 3.22 2.36
N ILE A 319 -24.79 2.43 1.90
CA ILE A 319 -24.54 1.12 1.28
C ILE A 319 -24.79 1.26 -0.22
N ILE A 320 -23.83 0.78 -1.02
CA ILE A 320 -24.00 0.57 -2.45
C ILE A 320 -24.35 -0.91 -2.66
N PRO A 321 -25.62 -1.22 -3.02
CA PRO A 321 -26.05 -2.60 -3.16
C PRO A 321 -25.72 -3.18 -4.55
N GLY A 322 -25.29 -4.44 -4.58
CA GLY A 322 -25.08 -5.20 -5.80
C GLY A 322 -23.75 -4.95 -6.52
N PHE A 323 -22.83 -4.20 -5.90
CA PHE A 323 -21.52 -3.87 -6.45
C PHE A 323 -20.43 -4.07 -5.40
N LEU A 324 -19.39 -4.80 -5.77
CA LEU A 324 -18.22 -5.13 -4.95
C LEU A 324 -17.05 -4.19 -5.19
N PHE A 325 -16.94 -3.61 -6.38
CA PHE A 325 -15.85 -2.71 -6.74
C PHE A 325 -16.35 -1.44 -7.46
N PRO A 326 -17.26 -0.65 -6.86
CA PRO A 326 -17.76 0.56 -7.48
C PRO A 326 -16.71 1.67 -7.49
N GLU A 327 -16.78 2.52 -8.50
CA GLU A 327 -16.04 3.77 -8.60
C GLU A 327 -16.95 4.98 -8.42
N VAL A 328 -16.45 6.03 -7.78
CA VAL A 328 -17.16 7.31 -7.60
C VAL A 328 -16.26 8.43 -8.09
N ILE A 329 -16.65 9.09 -9.18
CA ILE A 329 -15.85 10.16 -9.78
C ILE A 329 -16.47 11.50 -9.38
N ASN A 330 -15.71 12.37 -8.70
CA ASN A 330 -16.20 13.71 -8.36
C ASN A 330 -16.28 14.59 -9.60
N TRP A 331 -15.16 14.76 -10.31
CA TRP A 331 -15.08 15.52 -11.55
C TRP A 331 -13.95 14.98 -12.42
N ASP A 332 -14.28 14.62 -13.66
CA ASP A 332 -13.34 14.18 -14.69
C ASP A 332 -13.81 14.78 -16.01
N GLU A 333 -13.07 15.77 -16.53
CA GLU A 333 -13.50 16.54 -17.69
C GLU A 333 -13.62 15.68 -18.95
N GLN A 334 -12.68 14.76 -19.15
CA GLN A 334 -12.66 13.89 -20.32
C GLN A 334 -13.84 12.91 -20.25
N LEU A 335 -13.97 12.23 -19.13
CA LEU A 335 -14.96 11.19 -18.96
C LEU A 335 -16.38 11.76 -18.93
N LEU A 336 -16.59 12.93 -18.31
CA LEU A 336 -17.87 13.65 -18.37
C LEU A 336 -18.16 14.18 -19.78
N GLY A 337 -17.14 14.66 -20.50
CA GLY A 337 -17.26 15.15 -21.86
C GLY A 337 -17.66 14.09 -22.88
N THR A 338 -17.31 12.82 -22.64
CA THR A 338 -17.57 11.70 -23.56
C THR A 338 -18.66 10.73 -23.10
N THR A 339 -19.29 10.96 -21.92
CA THR A 339 -20.31 10.05 -21.38
C THR A 339 -21.71 10.66 -21.40
N TYR A 340 -22.54 10.15 -22.29
CA TYR A 340 -23.94 10.55 -22.46
C TYR A 340 -24.89 9.53 -21.83
N ILE A 341 -25.97 10.02 -21.23
CA ILE A 341 -27.11 9.21 -20.79
C ILE A 341 -28.32 9.73 -21.55
N LEU A 342 -28.99 8.85 -22.28
CA LEU A 342 -30.17 9.16 -23.07
C LEU A 342 -31.32 8.24 -22.63
N PRO A 343 -32.58 8.67 -22.77
CA PRO A 343 -33.74 7.79 -22.63
C PRO A 343 -33.66 6.60 -23.59
N ASP A 344 -34.25 5.46 -23.22
CA ASP A 344 -34.20 4.23 -24.01
C ASP A 344 -34.73 4.42 -25.45
N GLU A 345 -35.74 5.26 -25.64
CA GLU A 345 -36.28 5.57 -26.97
C GLU A 345 -35.26 6.35 -27.82
N ALA A 346 -34.57 7.32 -27.22
CA ALA A 346 -33.52 8.07 -27.90
C ALA A 346 -32.29 7.20 -28.17
N LEU A 347 -31.95 6.26 -27.27
CA LEU A 347 -30.87 5.29 -27.46
C LEU A 347 -31.10 4.39 -28.68
N GLN A 348 -32.36 4.06 -29.01
CA GLN A 348 -32.68 3.29 -30.21
C GLN A 348 -32.42 4.07 -31.51
N GLU A 349 -32.48 5.39 -31.44
CA GLU A 349 -32.17 6.30 -32.56
C GLU A 349 -30.69 6.71 -32.60
N VAL A 350 -29.91 6.38 -31.56
CA VAL A 350 -28.46 6.56 -31.60
C VAL A 350 -27.93 5.62 -32.67
N GLU A 351 -27.54 6.20 -33.80
CA GLU A 351 -26.73 5.52 -34.78
C GLU A 351 -25.38 5.24 -34.10
N LEU A 352 -25.27 4.02 -33.56
CA LEU A 352 -23.98 3.42 -33.26
C LEU A 352 -23.32 3.19 -34.61
N THR A 353 -22.72 4.24 -35.18
CA THR A 353 -21.47 4.02 -35.88
C THR A 353 -20.56 3.45 -34.80
N GLU A 354 -20.53 2.11 -34.66
CA GLU A 354 -19.30 1.46 -34.30
C GLU A 354 -18.28 2.13 -35.19
N LYS A 355 -17.47 2.99 -34.60
CA LYS A 355 -16.24 3.41 -35.25
C LYS A 355 -15.47 2.10 -35.31
N ILE A 356 -15.73 1.32 -36.36
CA ILE A 356 -14.92 0.17 -36.73
C ILE A 356 -13.57 0.83 -36.90
N LEU A 357 -12.75 0.70 -35.85
CA LEU A 357 -11.46 1.35 -35.84
C LEU A 357 -10.73 0.73 -37.02
N GLN A 358 -10.48 1.57 -38.02
CA GLN A 358 -9.83 1.09 -39.22
C GLN A 358 -8.38 0.77 -38.84
N PRO A 359 -7.69 -0.11 -39.58
CA PRO A 359 -6.27 -0.38 -39.36
C PRO A 359 -5.39 0.88 -39.28
N GLU A 360 -5.83 1.97 -39.89
CA GLU A 360 -5.23 3.29 -39.90
C GLU A 360 -5.71 4.25 -38.79
N ASP A 361 -6.56 3.83 -37.84
CA ASP A 361 -6.94 4.65 -36.68
C ASP A 361 -5.89 4.55 -35.56
N ALA A 362 -5.51 5.69 -34.99
CA ALA A 362 -4.54 5.73 -33.88
C ALA A 362 -4.99 4.87 -32.67
N GLU A 363 -6.28 4.85 -32.35
CA GLU A 363 -6.85 4.00 -31.29
C GLU A 363 -6.72 2.49 -31.61
N TYR A 364 -6.83 2.09 -32.87
CA TYR A 364 -6.61 0.70 -33.28
C TYR A 364 -5.16 0.28 -33.07
N LEU A 365 -4.23 1.14 -33.49
CA LEU A 365 -2.79 0.91 -33.37
C LEU A 365 -2.35 0.89 -31.91
N LEU A 366 -2.91 1.76 -31.05
CA LEU A 366 -2.68 1.70 -29.61
C LEU A 366 -3.10 0.33 -29.05
N ASN A 367 -4.29 -0.16 -29.40
CA ASN A 367 -4.78 -1.46 -28.92
C ASN A 367 -3.91 -2.62 -29.40
N LEU A 368 -3.51 -2.64 -30.67
CA LEU A 368 -2.57 -3.64 -31.18
C LEU A 368 -1.22 -3.58 -30.46
N GLY A 369 -0.74 -2.38 -30.13
CA GLY A 369 0.47 -2.19 -29.35
C GLY A 369 0.36 -2.79 -27.95
N ASN A 370 -0.75 -2.51 -27.25
CA ASN A 370 -1.04 -3.05 -25.92
C ASN A 370 -1.14 -4.59 -25.95
N ASP A 371 -1.82 -5.16 -26.94
CA ASP A 371 -1.95 -6.60 -27.10
C ASP A 371 -0.60 -7.28 -27.34
N ALA A 372 0.24 -6.68 -28.18
CA ALA A 372 1.60 -7.17 -28.43
C ALA A 372 2.49 -7.08 -27.18
N TYR A 373 2.38 -5.99 -26.42
CA TYR A 373 3.11 -5.80 -25.16
C TYR A 373 2.71 -6.86 -24.13
N ASN A 374 1.41 -7.13 -23.96
CA ASN A 374 0.90 -8.16 -23.06
C ASN A 374 1.33 -9.58 -23.46
N GLN A 375 1.63 -9.82 -24.74
CA GLN A 375 2.19 -11.07 -25.25
C GLN A 375 3.72 -11.15 -25.09
N GLY A 376 4.37 -10.11 -24.56
CA GLY A 376 5.82 -9.99 -24.44
C GLY A 376 6.54 -9.68 -25.76
N ASN A 377 5.80 -9.32 -26.82
CA ASN A 377 6.39 -8.94 -28.10
C ASN A 377 6.66 -7.43 -28.15
N LEU A 378 7.73 -7.02 -27.46
CA LEU A 378 8.11 -5.62 -27.30
C LEU A 378 8.40 -4.91 -28.64
N GLU A 379 9.00 -5.61 -29.60
CA GLU A 379 9.31 -5.04 -30.92
C GLU A 379 8.02 -4.72 -31.70
N ALA A 380 7.04 -5.64 -31.70
CA ALA A 380 5.76 -5.38 -32.32
C ALA A 380 4.98 -4.27 -31.61
N ALA A 381 5.02 -4.22 -30.27
CA ALA A 381 4.37 -3.18 -29.49
C ALA A 381 4.93 -1.79 -29.84
N MET A 382 6.26 -1.65 -29.83
CA MET A 382 6.97 -0.43 -30.22
C MET A 382 6.53 0.07 -31.60
N GLN A 383 6.50 -0.82 -32.60
CA GLN A 383 6.09 -0.46 -33.96
C GLN A 383 4.66 0.08 -34.04
N GLN A 384 3.72 -0.48 -33.28
CA GLN A 384 2.34 0.02 -33.30
C GLN A 384 2.20 1.35 -32.54
N TYR A 385 2.89 1.52 -31.42
CA TYR A 385 2.89 2.80 -30.71
C TYR A 385 3.52 3.92 -31.54
N GLN A 386 4.62 3.65 -32.24
CA GLN A 386 5.22 4.61 -33.17
C GLN A 386 4.25 5.01 -34.29
N LYS A 387 3.60 4.05 -34.96
CA LYS A 387 2.55 4.34 -35.96
C LYS A 387 1.38 5.13 -35.39
N CYS A 388 0.97 4.81 -34.16
CA CYS A 388 -0.07 5.54 -33.44
C CYS A 388 0.33 7.02 -33.26
N LEU A 389 1.59 7.28 -32.89
CA LEU A 389 2.13 8.63 -32.71
C LEU A 389 2.42 9.36 -34.03
N GLU A 390 2.69 8.65 -35.14
CA GLU A 390 2.75 9.25 -36.48
C GLU A 390 1.41 9.85 -36.90
N LEU A 391 0.31 9.19 -36.54
CA LEU A 391 -1.05 9.67 -36.82
C LEU A 391 -1.52 10.73 -35.82
N LYS A 392 -1.17 10.54 -34.55
CA LYS A 392 -1.56 11.44 -33.45
C LYS A 392 -0.38 11.67 -32.52
N PRO A 393 0.47 12.68 -32.81
CA PRO A 393 1.67 12.96 -32.02
C PRO A 393 1.39 13.23 -30.54
N ASP A 394 0.28 13.85 -30.21
CA ASP A 394 -0.07 14.19 -28.81
C ASP A 394 -0.83 13.06 -28.10
N TYR A 395 -0.79 11.82 -28.62
CA TYR A 395 -1.49 10.70 -27.98
C TYR A 395 -0.73 10.18 -26.75
N LEU A 396 -1.04 10.80 -25.61
CA LEU A 396 -0.36 10.59 -24.33
C LEU A 396 -0.17 9.10 -23.94
N MET A 397 -1.22 8.28 -24.04
CA MET A 397 -1.15 6.85 -23.70
C MET A 397 -0.16 6.07 -24.59
N ALA A 398 -0.19 6.30 -25.91
CA ALA A 398 0.74 5.66 -26.82
C ALA A 398 2.19 6.10 -26.53
N ARG A 399 2.37 7.37 -26.18
CA ARG A 399 3.67 7.94 -25.82
C ARG A 399 4.24 7.33 -24.54
N TYR A 400 3.44 7.28 -23.48
CA TYR A 400 3.83 6.65 -22.22
C TYR A 400 4.17 5.17 -22.44
N ASN A 401 3.32 4.42 -23.14
CA ASN A 401 3.56 3.00 -23.41
C ASN A 401 4.81 2.76 -24.27
N LEU A 402 5.09 3.64 -25.23
CA LEU A 402 6.34 3.61 -25.99
C LEU A 402 7.55 3.84 -25.07
N GLY A 403 7.47 4.82 -24.17
CA GLY A 403 8.51 5.07 -23.16
C GLY A 403 8.76 3.87 -22.24
N VAL A 404 7.70 3.15 -21.83
CA VAL A 404 7.81 1.91 -21.04
C VAL A 404 8.51 0.81 -21.85
N VAL A 405 8.16 0.64 -23.14
CA VAL A 405 8.82 -0.36 -23.99
C VAL A 405 10.31 -0.06 -24.15
N TYR A 406 10.69 1.20 -24.38
CA TYR A 406 12.09 1.60 -24.43
C TYR A 406 12.82 1.33 -23.11
N LEU A 407 12.19 1.61 -21.98
CA LEU A 407 12.74 1.31 -20.65
C LEU A 407 13.01 -0.19 -20.48
N GLU A 408 12.06 -1.06 -20.85
CA GLU A 408 12.24 -2.53 -20.76
C GLU A 408 13.34 -3.07 -21.68
N GLN A 409 13.54 -2.43 -22.83
CA GLN A 409 14.61 -2.74 -23.76
C GLN A 409 15.96 -2.12 -23.37
N GLU A 410 16.03 -1.40 -22.25
CA GLU A 410 17.22 -0.66 -21.80
C GLU A 410 17.67 0.42 -22.82
N GLN A 411 16.74 0.96 -23.61
CA GLN A 411 16.93 2.11 -24.51
C GLN A 411 16.64 3.41 -23.75
N TRP A 412 17.59 3.81 -22.91
CA TRP A 412 17.41 4.85 -21.90
C TRP A 412 17.14 6.24 -22.49
N GLU A 413 17.89 6.61 -23.53
CA GLU A 413 17.80 7.93 -24.17
C GLU A 413 16.42 8.12 -24.81
N GLU A 414 15.94 7.13 -25.55
CA GLU A 414 14.62 7.13 -26.17
C GLU A 414 13.51 7.10 -25.12
N ALA A 415 13.66 6.31 -24.04
CA ALA A 415 12.69 6.28 -22.95
C ALA A 415 12.54 7.65 -22.27
N ILE A 416 13.65 8.35 -21.99
CA ILE A 416 13.63 9.70 -21.42
C ILE A 416 12.86 10.66 -22.32
N ILE A 417 13.18 10.68 -23.63
CA ILE A 417 12.52 11.58 -24.59
C ILE A 417 11.00 11.40 -24.55
N GLU A 418 10.51 10.16 -24.57
CA GLU A 418 9.07 9.91 -24.56
C GLU A 418 8.41 10.24 -23.22
N LEU A 419 9.05 9.87 -22.10
CA LEU A 419 8.50 10.09 -20.76
C LEU A 419 8.54 11.58 -20.33
N GLU A 420 9.56 12.34 -20.74
CA GLU A 420 9.63 13.79 -20.53
C GLU A 420 8.51 14.53 -21.28
N GLN A 421 8.20 14.08 -22.50
CA GLN A 421 7.06 14.60 -23.25
C GLN A 421 5.73 14.26 -22.57
N VAL A 422 5.60 13.06 -21.98
CA VAL A 422 4.42 12.69 -21.19
C VAL A 422 4.22 13.66 -20.02
N ILE A 423 5.24 13.93 -19.21
CA ILE A 423 5.10 14.87 -18.07
C ILE A 423 4.98 16.34 -18.49
N THR A 424 5.42 16.68 -19.72
CA THR A 424 5.19 18.00 -20.31
C THR A 424 3.73 18.21 -20.68
N ILE A 425 3.08 17.18 -21.22
CA ILE A 425 1.66 17.19 -21.61
C ILE A 425 0.76 17.02 -20.38
N ASP A 426 1.09 16.09 -19.48
CA ASP A 426 0.39 15.84 -18.22
C ASP A 426 1.35 15.91 -17.02
N PRO A 427 1.47 17.09 -16.39
CA PRO A 427 2.32 17.28 -15.21
C PRO A 427 1.92 16.47 -13.97
N ASN A 428 0.75 15.81 -13.97
CA ASN A 428 0.26 14.97 -12.87
C ASN A 428 0.35 13.46 -13.19
N HIS A 429 1.19 13.04 -14.15
CA HIS A 429 1.36 11.63 -14.49
C HIS A 429 2.38 10.93 -13.57
N ALA A 430 1.91 10.31 -12.48
CA ALA A 430 2.77 9.70 -11.46
C ALA A 430 3.69 8.59 -12.00
N GLU A 431 3.19 7.72 -12.87
CA GLU A 431 3.94 6.60 -13.42
C GLU A 431 5.11 7.05 -14.30
N ALA A 432 4.93 8.10 -15.10
CA ALA A 432 5.99 8.65 -15.93
C ALA A 432 7.14 9.19 -15.07
N TYR A 433 6.82 9.90 -13.98
CA TYR A 433 7.84 10.33 -13.01
C TYR A 433 8.54 9.14 -12.35
N ASN A 434 7.82 8.10 -11.93
CA ASN A 434 8.45 6.90 -11.38
C ASN A 434 9.43 6.26 -12.39
N ASN A 435 9.04 6.16 -13.66
CA ASN A 435 9.89 5.57 -14.70
C ASN A 435 11.12 6.43 -15.03
N LEU A 436 10.98 7.76 -15.06
CA LEU A 436 12.12 8.69 -15.16
C LEU A 436 13.07 8.55 -13.97
N GLY A 437 12.52 8.31 -12.77
CA GLY A 437 13.31 8.01 -11.57
C GLY A 437 14.15 6.73 -11.73
N ILE A 438 13.55 5.66 -12.26
CA ILE A 438 14.24 4.38 -12.52
C ILE A 438 15.41 4.59 -13.49
N ILE A 439 15.18 5.32 -14.58
CA ILE A 439 16.22 5.59 -15.59
C ILE A 439 17.35 6.45 -14.99
N SER A 440 16.99 7.52 -14.27
CA SER A 440 17.96 8.40 -13.61
C SER A 440 18.81 7.65 -12.60
N GLN A 441 18.22 6.71 -11.86
CA GLN A 441 18.94 5.86 -10.91
C GLN A 441 19.94 4.93 -11.62
N HIS A 442 19.53 4.31 -12.74
CA HIS A 442 20.42 3.46 -13.55
C HIS A 442 21.61 4.25 -14.12
N GLU A 443 21.41 5.52 -14.46
CA GLU A 443 22.48 6.42 -14.93
C GLU A 443 23.28 7.08 -13.79
N HIS A 444 23.11 6.62 -12.55
CA HIS A 444 23.78 7.15 -11.35
C HIS A 444 23.42 8.62 -11.00
N ARG A 445 22.34 9.16 -11.59
CA ARG A 445 21.78 10.48 -11.28
C ARG A 445 20.83 10.38 -10.07
N LEU A 446 21.35 9.96 -8.91
CA LEU A 446 20.53 9.60 -7.73
C LEU A 446 19.68 10.75 -7.19
N ASN A 447 20.20 11.99 -7.14
CA ASN A 447 19.43 13.14 -6.67
C ASN A 447 18.20 13.40 -7.55
N GLU A 448 18.38 13.33 -8.87
CA GLU A 448 17.30 13.48 -9.84
C GLU A 448 16.28 12.34 -9.72
N ALA A 449 16.75 11.10 -9.53
CA ALA A 449 15.88 9.95 -9.28
C ALA A 449 14.98 10.16 -8.05
N ILE A 450 15.56 10.62 -6.94
CA ILE A 450 14.85 10.93 -5.69
C ILE A 450 13.79 12.00 -5.93
N GLU A 451 14.14 13.09 -6.63
CA GLU A 451 13.18 14.16 -6.96
C GLU A 451 11.99 13.63 -7.79
N TYR A 452 12.26 12.77 -8.77
CA TYR A 452 11.21 12.15 -9.57
C TYR A 452 10.31 11.22 -8.76
N TYR A 453 10.86 10.35 -7.91
CA TYR A 453 10.05 9.49 -7.05
C TYR A 453 9.21 10.32 -6.06
N GLN A 454 9.77 11.37 -5.47
CA GLN A 454 9.04 12.29 -4.58
C GLN A 454 7.89 12.99 -5.31
N LYS A 455 8.07 13.41 -6.57
CA LYS A 455 6.99 13.95 -7.40
C LYS A 455 5.90 12.92 -7.65
N ALA A 456 6.27 11.69 -8.01
CA ALA A 456 5.31 10.60 -8.21
C ALA A 456 4.46 10.33 -6.95
N ILE A 457 5.08 10.33 -5.77
CA ILE A 457 4.44 10.16 -4.46
C ILE A 457 3.55 11.36 -4.11
N ALA A 458 4.00 12.59 -4.40
CA ALA A 458 3.20 13.79 -4.15
C ALA A 458 1.92 13.84 -4.99
N ILE A 459 1.99 13.33 -6.23
CA ILE A 459 0.82 13.18 -7.12
C ILE A 459 -0.08 12.04 -6.64
N ARG A 460 0.50 10.87 -6.32
CA ARG A 460 -0.21 9.69 -5.85
C ARG A 460 0.46 9.14 -4.61
N TYR A 461 -0.05 9.51 -3.44
CA TYR A 461 0.49 9.08 -2.15
C TYR A 461 0.51 7.54 -1.98
N GLN A 462 -0.57 6.85 -2.37
CA GLN A 462 -0.61 5.38 -2.35
C GLN A 462 0.01 4.82 -3.63
N PHE A 463 1.32 5.02 -3.82
CA PHE A 463 2.09 4.45 -4.94
C PHE A 463 3.27 3.61 -4.44
N PRO A 464 3.02 2.33 -4.07
CA PRO A 464 4.02 1.47 -3.44
C PRO A 464 5.34 1.34 -4.21
N ASP A 465 5.30 1.21 -5.54
CA ASP A 465 6.52 1.08 -6.34
C ASP A 465 7.39 2.35 -6.26
N ALA A 466 6.81 3.54 -6.28
CA ALA A 466 7.55 4.79 -6.16
C ALA A 466 8.19 4.96 -4.77
N HIS A 467 7.47 4.60 -3.70
CA HIS A 467 8.03 4.57 -2.34
C HIS A 467 9.19 3.57 -2.23
N PHE A 468 9.00 2.35 -2.71
CA PHE A 468 10.04 1.33 -2.66
C PHE A 468 11.29 1.75 -3.46
N ASN A 469 11.10 2.31 -4.67
CA ASN A 469 12.19 2.80 -5.50
C ASN A 469 12.91 4.00 -4.87
N LEU A 470 12.17 4.94 -4.24
CA LEU A 470 12.74 6.01 -3.43
C LEU A 470 13.63 5.45 -2.31
N GLY A 471 13.12 4.44 -1.59
CA GLY A 471 13.89 3.74 -0.56
C GLY A 471 15.20 3.17 -1.09
N MET A 472 15.16 2.49 -2.24
CA MET A 472 16.37 1.93 -2.86
C MET A 472 17.37 3.00 -3.29
N ALA A 473 16.91 4.12 -3.86
CA ALA A 473 17.77 5.24 -4.25
C ALA A 473 18.42 5.93 -3.03
N LEU A 474 17.66 6.14 -1.96
CA LEU A 474 18.16 6.69 -0.70
C LEU A 474 19.20 5.77 -0.06
N LEU A 475 18.94 4.46 -0.03
CA LEU A 475 19.91 3.46 0.44
C LEU A 475 21.20 3.49 -0.40
N GLN A 476 21.08 3.60 -1.73
CA GLN A 476 22.23 3.66 -2.62
C GLN A 476 23.08 4.94 -2.43
N MET A 477 22.44 6.03 -1.97
CA MET A 477 23.10 7.28 -1.61
C MET A 477 23.73 7.26 -0.21
N GLY A 478 23.41 6.27 0.63
CA GLY A 478 23.85 6.18 2.02
C GLY A 478 22.88 6.80 3.04
N GLU A 479 21.72 7.29 2.62
CA GLU A 479 20.67 7.88 3.47
C GLU A 479 19.81 6.79 4.12
N TYR A 480 20.43 5.99 4.99
CA TYR A 480 19.87 4.72 5.45
C TYR A 480 18.60 4.84 6.27
N THR A 481 18.47 5.85 7.13
CA THR A 481 17.27 6.00 7.97
C THR A 481 16.01 6.18 7.14
N GLN A 482 16.05 7.08 6.16
CA GLN A 482 14.92 7.30 5.25
C GLN A 482 14.79 6.13 4.26
N GLY A 483 15.91 5.65 3.73
CA GLY A 483 15.92 4.55 2.76
C GLY A 483 15.28 3.26 3.29
N PHE A 484 15.60 2.87 4.52
CA PHE A 484 14.97 1.70 5.14
C PHE A 484 13.50 1.93 5.47
N ALA A 485 13.13 3.14 5.93
CA ALA A 485 11.73 3.47 6.18
C ALA A 485 10.87 3.39 4.92
N GLU A 486 11.33 3.97 3.81
CA GLU A 486 10.64 3.91 2.52
C GLU A 486 10.63 2.49 1.94
N SER A 487 11.66 1.68 2.22
CA SER A 487 11.70 0.28 1.78
C SER A 487 10.65 -0.63 2.44
N GLU A 488 10.00 -0.21 3.52
CA GLU A 488 8.88 -0.97 4.13
C GLU A 488 7.64 -1.00 3.22
N TRP A 489 7.52 -0.08 2.25
CA TRP A 489 6.48 -0.12 1.24
C TRP A 489 6.58 -1.32 0.30
N ARG A 490 7.69 -2.08 0.34
CA ARG A 490 7.87 -3.33 -0.43
C ARG A 490 6.69 -4.29 -0.24
N TRP A 491 6.11 -4.33 0.96
CA TRP A 491 4.98 -5.20 1.30
C TRP A 491 3.67 -4.86 0.57
N GLN A 492 3.58 -3.66 -0.02
CA GLN A 492 2.44 -3.22 -0.81
C GLN A 492 2.69 -3.31 -2.32
N THR A 493 3.89 -3.73 -2.75
CA THR A 493 4.22 -3.96 -4.16
C THR A 493 3.87 -5.38 -4.58
N ASN A 494 3.69 -5.62 -5.88
CA ASN A 494 3.41 -6.97 -6.40
C ASN A 494 4.62 -7.92 -6.39
N ASN A 495 5.80 -7.44 -5.97
CA ASN A 495 7.04 -8.19 -6.02
C ASN A 495 7.33 -8.99 -4.74
N PHE A 496 6.62 -8.69 -3.64
CA PHE A 496 6.83 -9.32 -2.35
C PHE A 496 5.52 -9.86 -1.80
N THR A 497 5.59 -11.02 -1.15
CA THR A 497 4.45 -11.62 -0.46
C THR A 497 4.55 -11.28 1.02
N PRO A 498 3.60 -10.52 1.59
CA PRO A 498 3.58 -10.23 3.03
C PRO A 498 3.48 -11.51 3.86
N PHE A 499 4.21 -11.54 4.97
CA PHE A 499 4.06 -12.60 5.96
C PHE A 499 2.79 -12.33 6.79
N ILE A 500 1.75 -13.15 6.60
CA ILE A 500 0.49 -13.00 7.32
C ILE A 500 0.61 -13.70 8.68
N CYS A 501 0.57 -12.90 9.74
CA CYS A 501 0.74 -13.37 11.11
C CYS A 501 -0.25 -12.67 12.05
N PRO A 502 -0.93 -13.39 12.95
CA PRO A 502 -1.84 -12.77 13.92
C PRO A 502 -1.11 -12.06 15.06
N GLN A 503 0.16 -12.40 15.31
CA GLN A 503 1.01 -11.68 16.27
C GLN A 503 1.35 -10.28 15.74
N PRO A 504 1.56 -9.30 16.62
CA PRO A 504 2.03 -7.97 16.21
C PRO A 504 3.43 -8.01 15.59
N LEU A 505 3.64 -7.15 14.60
CA LEU A 505 4.96 -6.81 14.08
C LEU A 505 5.74 -6.06 15.17
N TRP A 506 6.99 -6.42 15.40
CA TRP A 506 7.85 -5.74 16.36
C TRP A 506 8.23 -4.34 15.85
N ASP A 507 7.99 -3.35 16.70
CA ASP A 507 8.16 -1.92 16.42
C ASP A 507 9.40 -1.30 17.10
N GLY A 508 10.23 -2.13 17.74
CA GLY A 508 11.38 -1.68 18.53
C GLY A 508 11.08 -1.53 20.02
N SER A 509 9.87 -1.86 20.48
CA SER A 509 9.54 -1.95 21.90
C SER A 509 10.38 -2.98 22.67
N ASP A 510 10.46 -2.84 23.99
CA ASP A 510 11.22 -3.74 24.87
C ASP A 510 10.71 -5.20 24.78
N LEU A 511 11.62 -6.12 24.50
CA LEU A 511 11.35 -7.55 24.35
C LEU A 511 11.63 -8.37 25.61
N SER A 512 11.92 -7.73 26.75
CA SER A 512 12.27 -8.41 27.99
C SER A 512 11.26 -9.50 28.38
N GLY A 513 11.71 -10.77 28.36
CA GLY A 513 10.88 -11.94 28.68
C GLY A 513 9.89 -12.39 27.59
N GLN A 514 9.87 -11.72 26.43
CA GLN A 514 9.07 -12.10 25.27
C GLN A 514 9.82 -13.06 24.36
N THR A 515 9.09 -13.76 23.49
CA THR A 515 9.62 -14.57 22.40
C THR A 515 9.37 -13.87 21.06
N ILE A 516 10.45 -13.54 20.34
CA ILE A 516 10.38 -12.95 19.00
C ILE A 516 10.64 -13.99 17.92
N LEU A 517 9.78 -13.99 16.90
CA LEU A 517 10.00 -14.70 15.66
C LEU A 517 10.67 -13.79 14.64
N ILE A 518 11.88 -14.13 14.22
CA ILE A 518 12.56 -13.45 13.11
C ILE A 518 12.52 -14.38 11.91
N HIS A 519 12.10 -13.89 10.74
CA HIS A 519 12.09 -14.71 9.53
C HIS A 519 12.94 -14.09 8.43
N THR A 520 13.65 -14.92 7.69
CA THR A 520 14.32 -14.49 6.46
C THR A 520 13.29 -14.15 5.40
N GLU A 521 13.64 -13.22 4.53
CA GLU A 521 12.92 -12.86 3.31
C GLU A 521 13.92 -12.83 2.15
N GLN A 522 13.43 -12.66 0.92
CA GLN A 522 14.26 -12.43 -0.27
C GLN A 522 15.30 -13.54 -0.52
N GLY A 523 16.53 -13.17 -0.89
CA GLY A 523 17.60 -14.10 -1.26
C GLY A 523 18.50 -14.49 -0.09
N SER A 524 19.30 -15.55 -0.29
CA SER A 524 20.24 -16.00 0.75
C SER A 524 21.33 -14.97 1.05
N GLY A 525 21.73 -14.14 0.08
CA GLY A 525 22.69 -13.06 0.31
C GLY A 525 22.17 -12.04 1.32
N ASP A 526 20.90 -11.67 1.21
CA ASP A 526 20.22 -10.76 2.13
C ASP A 526 20.17 -11.36 3.53
N ALA A 527 19.75 -12.62 3.63
CA ALA A 527 19.72 -13.32 4.91
C ALA A 527 21.11 -13.36 5.59
N ILE A 528 22.16 -13.72 4.84
CA ILE A 528 23.55 -13.77 5.35
C ILE A 528 24.04 -12.38 5.77
N GLN A 529 23.65 -11.32 5.05
CA GLN A 529 24.03 -9.97 5.43
C GLN A 529 23.31 -9.54 6.70
N PHE A 530 21.97 -9.62 6.75
CA PHE A 530 21.18 -9.02 7.82
C PHE A 530 21.11 -9.86 9.10
N ILE A 531 21.51 -11.13 9.08
CA ILE A 531 21.61 -11.93 10.31
C ILE A 531 22.57 -11.34 11.35
N ARG A 532 23.46 -10.41 10.93
CA ARG A 532 24.32 -9.62 11.81
C ARG A 532 23.58 -8.78 12.86
N TYR A 533 22.28 -8.55 12.68
CA TYR A 533 21.48 -7.77 13.63
C TYR A 533 20.94 -8.61 14.80
N ILE A 534 21.02 -9.95 14.72
CA ILE A 534 20.53 -10.84 15.78
C ILE A 534 21.16 -10.53 17.16
N PRO A 535 22.48 -10.30 17.30
CA PRO A 535 23.06 -9.94 18.58
C PRO A 535 22.48 -8.66 19.19
N LEU A 536 22.12 -7.67 18.38
CA LEU A 536 21.50 -6.42 18.86
C LEU A 536 20.08 -6.65 19.38
N VAL A 537 19.31 -7.53 18.73
CA VAL A 537 17.98 -7.92 19.23
C VAL A 537 18.10 -8.67 20.57
N ALA A 538 19.13 -9.51 20.72
CA ALA A 538 19.36 -10.29 21.93
C ALA A 538 19.70 -9.44 23.17
N GLU A 539 20.11 -8.17 23.00
CA GLU A 539 20.36 -7.25 24.13
C GLU A 539 19.10 -7.01 24.98
N SER A 540 17.91 -7.15 24.39
CA SER A 540 16.61 -7.01 25.07
C SER A 540 16.21 -8.23 25.92
N SER A 541 17.13 -9.19 26.18
CA SER A 541 16.87 -10.38 27.01
C SER A 541 15.60 -11.17 26.60
N CYS A 542 15.37 -11.28 25.30
CA CYS A 542 14.25 -12.02 24.71
C CYS A 542 14.68 -13.40 24.23
N ARG A 543 13.70 -14.28 24.00
CA ARG A 543 13.92 -15.56 23.31
C ARG A 543 13.78 -15.36 21.81
N ILE A 544 14.74 -15.84 21.01
CA ILE A 544 14.75 -15.67 19.54
C ILE A 544 14.49 -16.99 18.83
N ILE A 545 13.44 -17.01 17.99
CA ILE A 545 13.17 -18.08 17.04
C ILE A 545 13.47 -17.55 15.63
N LEU A 546 14.37 -18.22 14.90
CA LEU A 546 14.69 -17.89 13.52
C LEU A 546 14.02 -18.85 12.54
N VAL A 547 13.28 -18.31 11.58
CA VAL A 547 12.76 -19.04 10.41
C VAL A 547 13.67 -18.77 9.22
N CYS A 548 14.26 -19.81 8.65
CA CYS A 548 15.09 -19.68 7.44
C CYS A 548 15.04 -20.95 6.59
N ILE A 549 15.39 -20.83 5.32
CA ILE A 549 15.45 -21.98 4.41
C ILE A 549 16.48 -23.03 4.89
N PRO A 550 16.26 -24.33 4.63
CA PRO A 550 17.14 -25.41 5.08
C PRO A 550 18.62 -25.21 4.75
N ASP A 551 18.93 -24.67 3.56
CA ASP A 551 20.30 -24.41 3.10
C ASP A 551 21.09 -23.44 4.00
N LEU A 552 20.41 -22.57 4.76
CA LEU A 552 21.04 -21.59 5.67
C LEU A 552 21.11 -22.10 7.12
N MET A 553 20.30 -23.09 7.50
CA MET A 553 20.21 -23.55 8.89
C MET A 553 21.57 -24.01 9.47
N PRO A 554 22.40 -24.81 8.77
CA PRO A 554 23.70 -25.23 9.31
C PRO A 554 24.65 -24.06 9.59
N LEU A 555 24.57 -23.01 8.78
CA LEU A 555 25.37 -21.79 8.92
C LEU A 555 24.86 -20.94 10.08
N PHE A 556 23.56 -20.66 10.15
CA PHE A 556 22.97 -19.83 11.20
C PHE A 556 22.97 -20.49 12.58
N ALA A 557 23.08 -21.82 12.64
CA ALA A 557 23.28 -22.54 13.89
C ALA A 557 24.62 -22.22 14.60
N THR A 558 25.53 -21.46 13.96
CA THR A 558 26.77 -20.97 14.57
C THR A 558 26.60 -19.64 15.30
N ILE A 559 25.47 -18.96 15.11
CA ILE A 559 25.22 -17.63 15.68
C ILE A 559 24.77 -17.78 17.14
N PRO A 560 25.44 -17.09 18.08
CA PRO A 560 25.01 -17.11 19.47
C PRO A 560 23.65 -16.42 19.63
N HIS A 561 22.95 -16.71 20.72
CA HIS A 561 21.66 -16.10 21.10
C HIS A 561 20.43 -16.49 20.27
N ILE A 562 20.56 -17.39 19.28
CA ILE A 562 19.39 -17.99 18.61
C ILE A 562 18.97 -19.24 19.38
N ASP A 563 17.77 -19.22 19.97
CA ASP A 563 17.26 -20.33 20.79
C ASP A 563 16.70 -21.48 19.95
N LYS A 564 16.13 -21.17 18.79
CA LYS A 564 15.50 -22.15 17.90
C LYS A 564 15.64 -21.72 16.44
N ILE A 565 16.06 -22.62 15.57
CA ILE A 565 16.06 -22.43 14.11
C ILE A 565 15.14 -23.46 13.49
N ILE A 566 14.25 -23.02 12.61
CA ILE A 566 13.25 -23.87 11.96
C ILE A 566 13.05 -23.49 10.48
N PRO A 567 12.57 -24.43 9.65
CA PRO A 567 12.19 -24.14 8.28
C PRO A 567 10.84 -23.38 8.21
N PRO A 568 10.54 -22.71 7.08
CA PRO A 568 9.24 -22.11 6.85
C PRO A 568 8.11 -23.13 6.93
N GLY A 569 6.99 -22.77 7.55
CA GLY A 569 5.78 -23.61 7.65
C GLY A 569 5.67 -24.50 8.90
N ASP A 570 6.77 -24.67 9.66
CA ASP A 570 6.84 -25.59 10.81
C ASP A 570 6.69 -24.89 12.17
N ILE A 571 6.05 -23.72 12.24
CA ILE A 571 5.82 -22.98 13.49
C ILE A 571 4.35 -22.80 13.81
N ALA A 572 3.98 -23.09 15.06
CA ALA A 572 2.68 -22.71 15.59
C ALA A 572 2.69 -21.24 16.02
N THR A 573 1.62 -20.50 15.71
CA THR A 573 1.47 -19.09 16.11
C THR A 573 1.50 -18.89 17.63
N SER A 574 1.24 -19.91 18.43
CA SER A 574 1.34 -19.84 19.90
C SER A 574 2.77 -19.88 20.45
N GLU A 575 3.80 -20.06 19.61
CA GLU A 575 5.20 -20.21 20.05
C GLU A 575 5.95 -18.88 20.22
N PHE A 576 5.37 -17.76 19.80
CA PHE A 576 5.99 -16.44 19.84
C PHE A 576 4.97 -15.33 20.09
N ASP A 577 5.43 -14.21 20.62
CA ASP A 577 4.61 -13.07 21.05
C ASP A 577 4.57 -11.97 19.99
N VAL A 578 5.71 -11.71 19.35
CA VAL A 578 5.92 -10.70 18.30
C VAL A 578 6.75 -11.28 17.15
N TYR A 579 6.70 -10.68 15.97
CA TYR A 579 7.55 -11.11 14.85
C TYR A 579 8.22 -9.94 14.13
N ALA A 580 9.33 -10.19 13.43
CA ALA A 580 10.00 -9.21 12.57
C ALA A 580 10.60 -9.87 11.31
N PRO A 581 10.39 -9.30 10.11
CA PRO A 581 11.17 -9.64 8.94
C PRO A 581 12.63 -9.23 9.14
N LEU A 582 13.57 -10.10 8.77
CA LEU A 582 15.00 -9.89 9.01
C LEU A 582 15.52 -8.59 8.38
N MET A 583 14.98 -8.19 7.22
CA MET A 583 15.38 -6.95 6.52
C MET A 583 14.70 -5.68 7.04
N SER A 584 13.71 -5.80 7.93
CA SER A 584 13.13 -4.65 8.64
C SER A 584 13.94 -4.28 9.90
N LEU A 585 14.84 -5.15 10.38
CA LEU A 585 15.67 -4.87 11.57
C LEU A 585 16.51 -3.58 11.47
N PRO A 586 17.16 -3.26 10.33
CA PRO A 586 17.88 -1.99 10.21
C PRO A 586 16.98 -0.76 10.38
N HIS A 587 15.73 -0.83 9.90
CA HIS A 587 14.73 0.22 10.09
C HIS A 587 14.36 0.35 11.57
N ILE A 588 13.95 -0.76 12.19
CA ILE A 588 13.49 -0.82 13.59
C ILE A 588 14.58 -0.34 14.54
N LEU A 589 15.84 -0.70 14.27
CA LEU A 589 17.00 -0.34 15.09
C LEU A 589 17.65 0.99 14.70
N GLY A 590 17.07 1.74 13.74
CA GLY A 590 17.53 3.08 13.37
C GLY A 590 18.95 3.10 12.78
N THR A 591 19.30 2.13 11.93
CA THR A 591 20.63 2.04 11.32
C THR A 591 20.92 3.27 10.45
N THR A 592 22.10 3.84 10.66
CA THR A 592 22.75 4.85 9.81
C THR A 592 24.01 4.25 9.17
N LEU A 593 24.63 4.96 8.23
CA LEU A 593 25.89 4.51 7.62
C LEU A 593 27.00 4.26 8.66
N ASP A 594 27.05 5.07 9.73
CA ASP A 594 28.07 4.98 10.79
C ASP A 594 27.76 3.91 11.84
N THR A 595 26.51 3.46 11.94
CA THR A 595 26.05 2.52 12.98
C THR A 595 25.79 1.11 12.46
N ILE A 596 26.23 0.79 11.24
CA ILE A 596 26.19 -0.58 10.72
C ILE A 596 26.98 -1.48 11.67
N PRO A 597 26.42 -2.63 12.12
CA PRO A 597 27.17 -3.63 12.86
C PRO A 597 28.16 -4.34 11.91
N ALA A 598 29.27 -3.66 11.60
CA ALA A 598 30.26 -4.09 10.61
C ALA A 598 31.38 -4.98 11.20
N GLN A 599 31.27 -5.35 12.49
CA GLN A 599 32.23 -6.24 13.13
C GLN A 599 32.21 -7.63 12.46
N ILE A 600 33.37 -8.07 12.01
CA ILE A 600 33.60 -9.37 11.38
C ILE A 600 34.69 -10.15 12.12
N PRO A 601 34.70 -11.49 12.06
CA PRO A 601 33.62 -12.32 11.53
C PRO A 601 32.37 -12.31 12.44
N TYR A 602 31.19 -12.40 11.84
CA TYR A 602 29.93 -12.60 12.57
C TYR A 602 29.26 -13.95 12.22
N LEU A 603 29.89 -14.73 11.34
CA LEU A 603 29.55 -16.11 11.04
C LEU A 603 30.82 -16.97 11.15
N GLU A 604 30.64 -18.25 11.44
CA GLU A 604 31.75 -19.20 11.57
C GLU A 604 31.56 -20.44 10.70
N ALA A 605 32.67 -21.01 10.24
CA ALA A 605 32.69 -22.30 9.58
C ALA A 605 32.87 -23.41 10.62
N ARG A 606 31.77 -24.03 11.07
CA ARG A 606 31.82 -25.09 12.10
C ARG A 606 32.62 -26.31 11.60
N GLU A 607 33.54 -26.82 12.40
CA GLU A 607 34.28 -28.05 12.09
C GLU A 607 33.34 -29.27 12.09
N GLN A 608 33.32 -30.01 10.98
CA GLN A 608 32.74 -31.34 10.85
C GLN A 608 33.67 -32.20 9.99
N ASN A 609 33.64 -33.53 10.16
CA ASN A 609 34.54 -34.53 9.58
C ASN A 609 34.66 -34.57 8.03
N VAL A 610 34.09 -33.62 7.28
CA VAL A 610 34.29 -33.53 5.82
C VAL A 610 35.58 -32.79 5.54
N VAL A 611 36.64 -33.55 5.29
CA VAL A 611 37.88 -33.06 4.68
C VAL A 611 37.58 -32.73 3.22
N PHE A 612 38.00 -31.56 2.74
CA PHE A 612 38.07 -31.28 1.30
C PHE A 612 39.45 -31.77 0.81
N PRO A 613 39.59 -33.01 0.29
CA PRO A 613 40.89 -33.62 0.03
C PRO A 613 41.78 -32.82 -0.94
N ILE A 614 41.20 -31.90 -1.73
CA ILE A 614 41.92 -31.09 -2.73
C ILE A 614 42.41 -29.74 -2.15
N LEU A 615 41.85 -29.26 -1.03
CA LEU A 615 42.31 -28.05 -0.34
C LEU A 615 43.43 -28.33 0.70
N HIS A 616 43.62 -29.61 1.04
CA HIS A 616 44.51 -30.11 2.10
C HIS A 616 45.92 -30.53 1.62
N SER A 617 46.47 -29.86 0.61
CA SER A 617 47.92 -29.90 0.38
C SER A 617 48.57 -28.84 1.29
N SER A 618 49.08 -29.27 2.45
CA SER A 618 49.87 -28.42 3.36
C SER A 618 51.27 -28.07 2.82
N GLU A 619 51.59 -28.47 1.59
CA GLU A 619 52.90 -28.28 0.95
C GLU A 619 52.89 -27.24 -0.19
N SER A 620 51.70 -26.83 -0.68
CA SER A 620 51.59 -25.78 -1.72
C SER A 620 51.72 -24.39 -1.09
N LYS A 621 52.73 -23.61 -1.52
CA LYS A 621 52.89 -22.18 -1.17
C LYS A 621 52.06 -21.24 -2.06
N LYS A 622 51.26 -21.79 -2.97
CA LYS A 622 50.45 -21.01 -3.91
C LYS A 622 49.26 -20.37 -3.22
N LEU A 623 48.86 -19.20 -3.71
CA LEU A 623 47.67 -18.49 -3.26
C LEU A 623 46.41 -19.28 -3.66
N LYS A 624 45.50 -19.56 -2.72
CA LYS A 624 44.25 -20.29 -2.98
C LYS A 624 43.10 -19.30 -3.19
N VAL A 625 42.55 -19.26 -4.41
CA VAL A 625 41.53 -18.29 -4.80
C VAL A 625 40.22 -18.98 -5.17
N GLY A 626 39.14 -18.61 -4.49
CA GLY A 626 37.77 -19.04 -4.84
C GLY A 626 37.14 -18.11 -5.89
N ILE A 627 36.42 -18.67 -6.86
CA ILE A 627 35.74 -17.88 -7.90
C ILE A 627 34.25 -18.20 -8.03
N VAL A 628 33.45 -17.17 -8.35
CA VAL A 628 32.03 -17.26 -8.72
C VAL A 628 31.74 -16.22 -9.80
N TRP A 629 31.16 -16.65 -10.93
CA TRP A 629 30.96 -15.78 -12.09
C TRP A 629 29.49 -15.44 -12.36
N CYS A 630 28.54 -16.21 -11.80
CA CYS A 630 27.12 -15.95 -12.01
C CYS A 630 26.24 -16.18 -10.77
N GLY A 631 25.17 -15.39 -10.68
CA GLY A 631 24.13 -15.48 -9.66
C GLY A 631 23.03 -16.48 -10.01
N SER A 632 21.87 -16.30 -9.37
CA SER A 632 20.69 -17.11 -9.67
C SER A 632 20.01 -16.64 -10.96
N PRO A 633 19.68 -17.53 -11.91
CA PRO A 633 18.99 -17.14 -13.14
C PRO A 633 17.56 -16.65 -12.90
N THR A 634 16.99 -16.89 -11.72
CA THR A 634 15.66 -16.37 -11.33
C THR A 634 15.71 -14.92 -10.83
N HIS A 635 16.90 -14.36 -10.65
CA HIS A 635 17.06 -12.97 -10.22
C HIS A 635 16.83 -12.01 -11.40
N LYS A 636 15.94 -11.02 -11.25
CA LYS A 636 15.53 -10.11 -12.34
C LYS A 636 16.71 -9.42 -13.04
N ASN A 637 17.70 -8.97 -12.27
CA ASN A 637 18.90 -8.29 -12.79
C ASN A 637 20.10 -9.23 -13.04
N ASP A 638 19.91 -10.56 -13.10
CA ASP A 638 21.05 -11.51 -13.24
C ASP A 638 21.87 -11.24 -14.51
N ARG A 639 21.20 -10.89 -15.61
CA ARG A 639 21.83 -10.61 -16.91
C ARG A 639 22.91 -9.53 -16.87
N ASN A 640 22.76 -8.56 -15.95
CA ASN A 640 23.67 -7.43 -15.84
C ASN A 640 24.74 -7.66 -14.76
N ARG A 641 24.40 -8.35 -13.66
CA ARG A 641 25.33 -8.61 -12.54
C ARG A 641 26.26 -9.82 -12.76
N SER A 642 25.91 -10.72 -13.68
CA SER A 642 26.69 -11.92 -13.98
C SER A 642 27.63 -11.72 -15.18
N CYS A 643 28.74 -12.44 -15.19
CA CYS A 643 29.70 -12.49 -16.29
C CYS A 643 29.89 -13.93 -16.80
N LYS A 644 30.62 -14.10 -17.89
CA LYS A 644 30.95 -15.42 -18.42
C LYS A 644 32.22 -15.94 -17.76
N LEU A 645 32.33 -17.26 -17.62
CA LEU A 645 33.57 -17.87 -17.14
C LEU A 645 34.78 -17.54 -18.06
N ASP A 646 34.55 -17.31 -19.36
CA ASP A 646 35.63 -16.88 -20.28
C ASP A 646 36.22 -15.52 -19.92
N ASP A 647 35.43 -14.65 -19.30
CA ASP A 647 35.90 -13.32 -18.89
C ASP A 647 36.99 -13.45 -17.80
N PHE A 648 37.03 -14.58 -17.07
CA PHE A 648 38.09 -14.89 -16.10
C PHE A 648 39.42 -15.31 -16.72
N ALA A 649 39.50 -15.55 -18.04
CA ALA A 649 40.73 -16.02 -18.70
C ALA A 649 42.01 -15.18 -18.37
N PRO A 650 41.96 -13.84 -18.25
CA PRO A 650 43.12 -13.03 -17.87
C PRO A 650 43.65 -13.34 -16.45
N ILE A 651 42.80 -13.82 -15.54
CA ILE A 651 43.17 -14.11 -14.15
C ILE A 651 43.54 -15.58 -13.94
N LEU A 652 42.87 -16.51 -14.63
CA LEU A 652 43.06 -17.96 -14.42
C LEU A 652 44.42 -18.49 -14.90
N ASN A 653 45.13 -17.71 -15.73
CA ASN A 653 46.45 -18.08 -16.24
C ASN A 653 47.63 -17.54 -15.39
N ILE A 654 47.34 -16.83 -14.29
CA ILE A 654 48.37 -16.29 -13.40
C ILE A 654 49.08 -17.43 -12.68
N LYS A 655 50.43 -17.40 -12.69
CA LYS A 655 51.26 -18.42 -12.04
C LYS A 655 51.16 -18.31 -10.52
N ASP A 656 51.47 -19.41 -9.84
CA ASP A 656 51.52 -19.49 -8.36
C ASP A 656 50.18 -19.20 -7.65
N VAL A 657 49.07 -19.37 -8.37
CA VAL A 657 47.70 -19.36 -7.85
C VAL A 657 47.03 -20.70 -8.16
N ASP A 658 46.31 -21.26 -7.18
CA ASP A 658 45.41 -22.39 -7.37
C ASP A 658 43.95 -21.88 -7.28
N PHE A 659 43.15 -22.14 -8.31
CA PHE A 659 41.78 -21.65 -8.41
C PHE A 659 40.74 -22.73 -8.08
N PHE A 660 39.69 -22.31 -7.37
CA PHE A 660 38.60 -23.18 -6.92
C PHE A 660 37.25 -22.55 -7.29
N SER A 661 36.39 -23.28 -8.01
CA SER A 661 35.03 -22.82 -8.30
C SER A 661 34.15 -23.03 -7.05
N LEU A 662 33.53 -21.94 -6.59
CA LEU A 662 32.50 -21.94 -5.54
C LEU A 662 31.09 -21.86 -6.14
N GLN A 663 30.95 -21.99 -7.46
CA GLN A 663 29.66 -21.95 -8.15
C GLN A 663 28.83 -23.18 -7.77
N LYS A 664 27.68 -22.97 -7.10
CA LYS A 664 26.82 -24.07 -6.62
C LYS A 664 26.21 -24.89 -7.76
N VAL A 665 25.80 -24.24 -8.84
CA VAL A 665 25.22 -24.90 -10.02
C VAL A 665 26.05 -24.55 -11.25
N THR A 666 26.77 -25.54 -11.77
CA THR A 666 27.66 -25.38 -12.93
C THR A 666 27.04 -26.02 -14.17
N LYS A 667 26.89 -25.24 -15.25
CA LYS A 667 26.37 -25.74 -16.53
C LYS A 667 27.39 -26.71 -17.15
N PRO A 668 26.97 -27.72 -17.95
CA PRO A 668 27.91 -28.64 -18.62
C PRO A 668 28.99 -27.94 -19.46
N THR A 669 28.65 -26.80 -20.08
CA THR A 669 29.59 -25.97 -20.85
C THR A 669 30.66 -25.34 -19.96
N ASP A 670 30.29 -24.93 -18.75
CA ASP A 670 31.23 -24.30 -17.81
C ASP A 670 32.12 -25.36 -17.15
N LEU A 671 31.61 -26.57 -16.90
CA LEU A 671 32.41 -27.70 -16.40
C LEU A 671 33.59 -28.04 -17.32
N ALA A 672 33.35 -28.05 -18.64
CA ALA A 672 34.41 -28.30 -19.63
C ALA A 672 35.50 -27.21 -19.58
N LYS A 673 35.09 -25.95 -19.40
CA LYS A 673 36.01 -24.80 -19.30
C LYS A 673 36.79 -24.78 -17.99
N LEU A 674 36.16 -25.16 -16.88
CA LEU A 674 36.89 -25.31 -15.61
C LEU A 674 38.05 -26.31 -15.75
N GLN A 675 37.85 -27.41 -16.48
CA GLN A 675 38.91 -28.37 -16.78
C GLN A 675 40.00 -27.77 -17.68
N GLU A 676 39.63 -26.98 -18.69
CA GLU A 676 40.57 -26.27 -19.57
C GLU A 676 41.47 -25.30 -18.80
N PHE A 677 40.90 -24.53 -17.89
CA PHE A 677 41.63 -23.57 -17.05
C PHE A 677 42.25 -24.18 -15.78
N ASN A 678 42.16 -25.51 -15.61
CA ASN A 678 42.64 -26.22 -14.41
C ASN A 678 42.08 -25.65 -13.09
N VAL A 679 40.81 -25.25 -13.09
CA VAL A 679 40.07 -24.79 -11.91
C VAL A 679 39.41 -25.99 -11.23
N CYS A 680 39.65 -26.16 -9.93
CA CYS A 680 39.03 -27.23 -9.17
C CYS A 680 37.54 -26.91 -8.91
N ASP A 681 36.63 -27.73 -9.45
CA ASP A 681 35.20 -27.58 -9.18
C ASP A 681 34.81 -28.15 -7.80
N LEU A 682 34.29 -27.31 -6.92
CA LEU A 682 33.82 -27.73 -5.60
C LEU A 682 32.31 -27.98 -5.55
N SER A 683 31.56 -27.74 -6.63
CA SER A 683 30.09 -27.80 -6.65
C SER A 683 29.50 -29.06 -5.99
N TYR A 684 30.10 -30.23 -6.21
CA TYR A 684 29.70 -31.51 -5.62
C TYR A 684 29.74 -31.53 -4.07
N TYR A 685 30.63 -30.74 -3.48
CA TYR A 685 30.83 -30.65 -2.03
C TYR A 685 30.00 -29.54 -1.38
N LEU A 686 29.39 -28.64 -2.15
CA LEU A 686 28.69 -27.45 -1.66
C LEU A 686 27.17 -27.67 -1.56
N ARG A 687 26.73 -28.51 -0.62
CA ARG A 687 25.30 -28.87 -0.49
C ARG A 687 24.50 -27.74 0.14
N ASP A 688 25.07 -27.09 1.13
CA ASP A 688 24.47 -25.97 1.88
C ASP A 688 25.48 -24.82 2.08
N TYR A 689 25.05 -23.74 2.73
CA TYR A 689 25.93 -22.60 3.00
C TYR A 689 26.95 -22.87 4.12
N GLY A 690 26.74 -23.88 4.96
CA GLY A 690 27.74 -24.35 5.91
C GLY A 690 28.91 -25.03 5.20
N ASP A 691 28.65 -25.89 4.22
CA ASP A 691 29.68 -26.46 3.33
C ASP A 691 30.46 -25.37 2.60
N THR A 692 29.74 -24.38 2.06
CA THR A 692 30.34 -23.23 1.37
C THR A 692 31.23 -22.41 2.29
N ALA A 693 30.80 -22.15 3.53
CA ALA A 693 31.61 -21.46 4.52
C ALA A 693 32.91 -22.20 4.85
N ARG A 694 32.86 -23.53 4.93
CA ARG A 694 34.03 -24.38 5.21
C ARG A 694 35.01 -24.43 4.05
N ALA A 695 34.53 -24.39 2.81
CA ALA A 695 35.38 -24.21 1.64
C ALA A 695 36.08 -22.84 1.69
N ILE A 696 35.32 -21.76 1.87
CA ILE A 696 35.83 -20.38 1.96
C ILE A 696 36.84 -20.21 3.10
N ALA A 697 36.62 -20.86 4.25
CA ALA A 697 37.53 -20.80 5.39
C ALA A 697 38.97 -21.27 5.06
N GLN A 698 39.13 -22.13 4.06
CA GLN A 698 40.43 -22.66 3.61
C GLN A 698 41.05 -21.89 2.44
N LEU A 699 40.38 -20.85 1.95
CA LEU A 699 40.87 -19.98 0.88
C LEU A 699 41.54 -18.73 1.44
N ASP A 700 42.45 -18.17 0.66
CA ASP A 700 43.17 -16.93 0.98
C ASP A 700 42.41 -15.70 0.45
N LEU A 701 41.72 -15.85 -0.69
CA LEU A 701 40.95 -14.80 -1.36
C LEU A 701 39.72 -15.40 -2.06
N VAL A 702 38.63 -14.64 -2.10
CA VAL A 702 37.46 -14.94 -2.94
C VAL A 702 37.25 -13.82 -3.96
N ILE A 703 37.14 -14.16 -5.24
CA ILE A 703 36.82 -13.23 -6.33
C ILE A 703 35.45 -13.61 -6.88
N THR A 704 34.45 -12.75 -6.72
CA THR A 704 33.05 -13.11 -7.03
C THR A 704 32.32 -11.93 -7.61
N VAL A 705 31.38 -12.18 -8.53
CA VAL A 705 30.32 -11.20 -8.82
C VAL A 705 29.44 -10.99 -7.58
N ASP A 706 28.62 -9.96 -7.56
CA ASP A 706 27.64 -9.74 -6.48
C ASP A 706 26.74 -10.98 -6.35
N THR A 707 26.93 -11.80 -5.29
CA THR A 707 26.18 -13.03 -4.99
C THR A 707 26.15 -13.29 -3.49
N SER A 708 25.39 -14.31 -3.05
CA SER A 708 25.43 -14.78 -1.66
C SER A 708 26.82 -15.22 -1.19
N VAL A 709 27.70 -15.65 -2.10
CA VAL A 709 29.09 -16.01 -1.76
C VAL A 709 29.92 -14.78 -1.38
N ALA A 710 29.67 -13.62 -2.01
CA ALA A 710 30.30 -12.36 -1.60
C ALA A 710 29.96 -12.05 -0.14
N HIS A 711 28.67 -12.05 0.20
CA HIS A 711 28.19 -11.79 1.56
C HIS A 711 28.72 -12.82 2.58
N LEU A 712 28.77 -14.10 2.22
CA LEU A 712 29.27 -15.15 3.08
C LEU A 712 30.77 -15.01 3.36
N ALA A 713 31.59 -14.79 2.33
CA ALA A 713 33.02 -14.59 2.51
C ALA A 713 33.34 -13.34 3.34
N GLY A 714 32.58 -12.26 3.13
CA GLY A 714 32.65 -11.06 3.97
C GLY A 714 32.26 -11.31 5.42
N ALA A 715 31.19 -12.05 5.66
CA ALA A 715 30.72 -12.41 7.00
C ALA A 715 31.73 -13.28 7.78
N LEU A 716 32.50 -14.10 7.06
CA LEU A 716 33.60 -14.91 7.58
C LEU A 716 34.91 -14.10 7.78
N GLY A 717 34.91 -12.82 7.44
CA GLY A 717 36.08 -11.94 7.54
C GLY A 717 37.21 -12.30 6.58
N LYS A 718 36.91 -12.95 5.45
CA LYS A 718 37.91 -13.25 4.42
C LYS A 718 38.18 -12.05 3.52
N PRO A 719 39.37 -11.94 2.92
CA PRO A 719 39.60 -11.05 1.79
C PRO A 719 38.65 -11.42 0.64
N VAL A 720 37.92 -10.43 0.11
CA VAL A 720 37.02 -10.62 -1.04
C VAL A 720 37.20 -9.51 -2.05
N TRP A 721 37.28 -9.87 -3.33
CA TRP A 721 37.19 -8.93 -4.44
C TRP A 721 35.84 -9.13 -5.13
N THR A 722 34.94 -8.15 -4.93
CA THR A 722 33.59 -8.20 -5.52
C THR A 722 33.58 -7.47 -6.85
N LEU A 723 33.17 -8.17 -7.90
CA LEU A 723 33.02 -7.66 -9.25
C LEU A 723 31.59 -7.12 -9.42
N LEU A 724 31.47 -5.83 -9.69
CA LEU A 724 30.20 -5.12 -9.74
C LEU A 724 29.90 -4.67 -11.17
N CYS A 725 28.67 -4.89 -11.59
CA CYS A 725 28.13 -4.32 -12.81
C CYS A 725 28.01 -2.79 -12.71
N TYR A 726 27.73 -2.15 -13.85
CA TYR A 726 27.69 -0.70 -13.94
C TYR A 726 26.73 -0.07 -12.92
N SER A 727 25.48 -0.54 -12.86
CA SER A 727 24.47 -0.16 -11.86
C SER A 727 24.38 -1.24 -10.78
N PRO A 728 25.17 -1.15 -9.69
CA PRO A 728 25.22 -2.16 -8.64
C PRO A 728 24.01 -2.10 -7.71
N ASP A 729 23.82 -3.15 -6.90
CA ASP A 729 22.90 -3.12 -5.77
C ASP A 729 23.26 -2.00 -4.76
N TRP A 730 22.25 -1.44 -4.10
CA TRP A 730 22.37 -0.31 -3.18
C TRP A 730 23.40 -0.55 -2.06
N ARG A 731 23.61 -1.81 -1.65
CA ARG A 731 24.54 -2.20 -0.57
C ARG A 731 25.97 -1.79 -0.85
N TRP A 732 26.33 -1.62 -2.13
CA TRP A 732 27.68 -1.29 -2.53
C TRP A 732 27.91 0.22 -2.61
N ILE A 733 26.86 1.05 -2.57
CA ILE A 733 26.92 2.51 -2.78
C ILE A 733 27.61 2.84 -4.13
N LEU A 734 27.70 4.11 -4.50
CA LEU A 734 28.42 4.59 -5.69
C LEU A 734 29.81 5.17 -5.34
N GLU A 735 30.71 5.21 -6.33
CA GLU A 735 31.99 5.95 -6.30
C GLU A 735 33.03 5.53 -5.25
N ARG A 736 33.04 4.25 -4.86
CA ARG A 736 33.98 3.73 -3.85
C ARG A 736 34.52 2.35 -4.20
N ASN A 737 35.76 2.06 -3.80
CA ASN A 737 36.38 0.74 -3.99
C ASN A 737 36.35 -0.12 -2.70
N ASP A 738 35.75 0.40 -1.63
CA ASP A 738 35.48 -0.27 -0.36
C ASP A 738 33.95 -0.37 -0.12
N THR A 739 33.53 -1.04 0.94
CA THR A 739 32.11 -1.16 1.35
C THR A 739 31.96 -0.92 2.85
N PRO A 740 30.91 -0.21 3.29
CA PRO A 740 30.65 0.00 4.71
C PRO A 740 30.19 -1.27 5.43
N TRP A 741 29.82 -2.32 4.69
CA TRP A 741 29.29 -3.57 5.25
C TRP A 741 30.35 -4.60 5.61
N TYR A 742 31.50 -4.58 4.92
CA TYR A 742 32.52 -5.61 5.02
C TYR A 742 33.93 -5.00 4.89
N PRO A 743 34.62 -4.75 6.01
CA PRO A 743 35.93 -4.08 6.02
C PRO A 743 37.06 -4.79 5.24
N THR A 744 36.94 -6.09 4.97
CA THR A 744 37.95 -6.89 4.24
C THR A 744 37.74 -6.91 2.73
N MET A 745 36.72 -6.23 2.21
CA MET A 745 36.36 -6.29 0.80
C MET A 745 36.96 -5.17 -0.02
N ARG A 746 37.31 -5.50 -1.26
CA ARG A 746 37.65 -4.57 -2.32
C ARG A 746 36.64 -4.72 -3.47
N LEU A 747 36.19 -3.61 -4.02
CA LEU A 747 35.21 -3.58 -5.11
C LEU A 747 35.89 -3.24 -6.43
N PHE A 748 35.52 -3.96 -7.49
CA PHE A 748 35.93 -3.68 -8.87
C PHE A 748 34.66 -3.45 -9.70
N ARG A 749 34.47 -2.23 -10.19
CA ARG A 749 33.22 -1.79 -10.83
C ARG A 749 33.40 -1.59 -12.31
N GLN A 750 32.43 -2.00 -13.12
CA GLN A 750 32.37 -1.60 -14.51
C GLN A 750 32.37 -0.07 -14.64
N SER A 751 33.20 0.46 -15.53
CA SER A 751 33.20 1.88 -15.90
C SER A 751 32.15 2.21 -16.97
N GLN A 752 31.70 1.19 -17.72
CA GLN A 752 30.67 1.26 -18.75
C GLN A 752 29.75 0.03 -18.66
N PRO A 753 28.45 0.16 -18.97
CA PRO A 753 27.52 -0.98 -18.98
C PRO A 753 28.06 -2.15 -19.79
N ARG A 754 28.10 -3.34 -19.16
CA ARG A 754 28.47 -4.63 -19.78
C ARG A 754 29.94 -4.76 -20.22
N ASP A 755 30.81 -3.79 -19.89
CA ASP A 755 32.25 -3.92 -20.11
C ASP A 755 32.93 -4.68 -18.96
N TRP A 756 32.89 -6.01 -19.02
CA TRP A 756 33.61 -6.86 -18.08
C TRP A 756 35.12 -6.92 -18.35
N VAL A 757 35.57 -6.66 -19.58
CA VAL A 757 36.99 -6.81 -19.97
C VAL A 757 37.88 -5.87 -19.17
N GLU A 758 37.47 -4.61 -19.04
CA GLU A 758 38.18 -3.60 -18.26
C GLU A 758 38.30 -4.02 -16.78
N VAL A 759 37.23 -4.55 -16.20
CA VAL A 759 37.19 -5.03 -14.81
C VAL A 759 38.20 -6.17 -14.61
N PHE A 760 38.17 -7.19 -15.47
CA PHE A 760 39.07 -8.34 -15.35
C PHE A 760 40.55 -7.99 -15.56
N ASN A 761 40.86 -6.99 -16.41
CA ASN A 761 42.23 -6.50 -16.56
C ASN A 761 42.75 -5.87 -15.25
N ARG A 762 41.95 -5.04 -14.58
CA ARG A 762 42.33 -4.46 -13.27
C ARG A 762 42.44 -5.52 -12.17
N VAL A 763 41.58 -6.54 -12.20
CA VAL A 763 41.66 -7.67 -11.26
C VAL A 763 42.94 -8.48 -11.51
N ALA A 764 43.31 -8.74 -12.77
CA ALA A 764 44.53 -9.45 -13.12
C ALA A 764 45.79 -8.68 -12.71
N GLU A 765 45.83 -7.36 -12.91
CA GLU A 765 46.92 -6.51 -12.43
C GLU A 765 47.04 -6.57 -10.90
N ALA A 766 45.92 -6.44 -10.18
CA ALA A 766 45.89 -6.54 -8.72
C ALA A 766 46.34 -7.92 -8.21
N LEU A 767 45.93 -9.01 -8.87
CA LEU A 767 46.28 -10.37 -8.47
C LEU A 767 47.76 -10.67 -8.72
N ASN A 768 48.31 -10.22 -9.85
CA ASN A 768 49.75 -10.32 -10.11
C ASN A 768 50.58 -9.56 -9.07
N GLY A 769 50.13 -8.38 -8.65
CA GLY A 769 50.77 -7.63 -7.56
C GLY A 769 50.80 -8.40 -6.24
N LEU A 770 49.72 -9.13 -5.92
CA LEU A 770 49.60 -9.91 -4.68
C LEU A 770 50.51 -11.16 -4.64
N VAL A 771 50.84 -11.72 -5.81
CA VAL A 771 51.69 -12.93 -5.95
C VAL A 771 53.16 -12.60 -6.22
N GLY A 772 53.43 -11.36 -6.67
CA GLY A 772 54.78 -10.85 -6.95
C GLY A 772 55.53 -10.30 -5.74
N ASP A 773 54.84 -10.08 -4.62
CA ASP A 773 55.40 -9.78 -3.29
C ASP A 773 55.64 -11.08 -2.50
#